data_AF-A0A3L6PI22-F1
#
_entry.id   AF-A0A3L6PI22-F1
#
_cell.length_a   1.000
_cell.length_b   1.000
_cell.length_c   1.000
_cell.angle_alpha   90.00
_cell.angle_beta   90.00
_cell.angle_gamma   90.00
#
_symmetry.space_group_name_H-M   'P 1'
#
loop_
_entity.id
_entity.type
_entity.pdbx_description
1 polymer ?
#
loop_
_entity_poly.entity_id
_entity_poly.type
_entity_poly.pdbx_seq_one_letter_code
_entity_poly.pdbx_strand_id
1 'polypeptide(L)'
;MAEQPAPSAAPAPAPAATEQTDAERLDSLDRMLTRLALADDARLAAVLARVLPYAITSLACPAPAVRKLVMEILSHINKRVKHRPEISLPMLGLWKIYTESASSTIVRNFCVVYIEMAFERLPTEEKGNIAPDFLTNISNVPAQHQGIILRLVTKAIGECNIHKVDDTIASKYRAITESNDGLVFADFCFHTLLYQTPPQGIGCPSGLSVAQSDRVTGKLPLKGDILASRKLGILNVIEAMNFAPEVVYPLYLSATSDSQESVSKKGEELLKRKASTVNLEDPNLIKKLFTLFNGSGTTSRLKQLGMEFTVWVFKHAVTDQLKLIGPVILGGILRSLDGSSTTETVHGQIVMLHGQKLATIKLRAGLAAMTRLSFGPCLQKGASMIVLKNLEVLLLENCEAEQSEVRFSAIRWATTLYDTQHCPSRYICMTGASDVKLDIREMALAGLNLLNDVRQSSAGSVDFKYPDVTEMLNYICHQRPQLLCSDDQRNGKLLFPSKTFLSMIKFLMKCFESSDSPNLVKEDPSHSPVAKMCIILENAMSYEGSSELHALALKSLVDLSSREPKLVSLRYADRIQWLRGLLAHVDSDAREAAARLLGIASSALSSSAALTLLSEFTSTLNQNRPTRFENYHGVLCAIGYLTAGCLKQSYIPEEMVKNAVDILVKVVDSEGSALASVAMASLGHIGLRCTLPSINQNSSTGALLTILHEKLTKLLSENDTKAIQKILVEDVLFAAGEALSFIWGEVPVTADVILESNFVSLSQATNYLTSDAPLVSSNSYERSDCEEAHAMAREEIIKKLFETLIFSSRKEERCAGTVWLVSLTMYCGRHPKILELLPQIQEALSHLLGDPNELTQDLASQGMSIVYELGDASMKEQLVHALVNTLTGAAKKKKAIKLMEDSEIFQEGAIGNNPTGGKLSTYKELCSLADEMGQPDLIYKFMDLANYQAALNSKRGAAFGFSKIAKQAGEALQPYLNALIPRLVRYQYDPDKNIQDSMAHIWKLIVSDPKKAIDEHYDVIVEDLLVQSGSRLWRSREASCLALADIIQGRRYSQVSKHLRKIWTTVFRAMDDIKETVRNAGDSLCRAVSSLTIRLCDVSLTSTSDANETMNIVLPYLLSEGILSKVSSIQKASISLVMKLAKGAGPALRPHLAELVCCMLECLSSLEDQRLNYVEMR
;
A
#
# COMPACT_ATOMS: atom_id res chain seq x y z
N MET A 1 53.91 58.36 -48.99
CA MET A 1 54.79 59.55 -48.86
C MET A 1 54.33 60.34 -47.66
N ALA A 2 55.31 60.78 -46.86
CA ALA A 2 55.25 61.61 -45.66
C ALA A 2 54.63 60.96 -44.41
N GLU A 3 55.25 60.92 -43.24
CA GLU A 3 56.65 61.06 -42.80
C GLU A 3 56.63 60.71 -41.30
N GLN A 4 57.59 59.91 -40.82
CA GLN A 4 57.85 59.82 -39.38
C GLN A 4 58.49 61.12 -38.91
N PRO A 5 58.30 61.49 -37.63
CA PRO A 5 59.49 61.71 -36.82
C PRO A 5 59.41 61.14 -35.38
N ALA A 6 60.53 60.52 -35.01
CA ALA A 6 61.26 60.47 -33.73
C ALA A 6 60.54 60.45 -32.35
N PRO A 7 61.09 59.70 -31.36
CA PRO A 7 60.50 59.51 -30.05
C PRO A 7 60.77 60.70 -29.12
N SER A 8 59.71 61.33 -28.58
CA SER A 8 59.83 62.34 -27.54
C SER A 8 59.88 61.70 -26.16
N ALA A 9 60.99 61.97 -25.47
CA ALA A 9 61.33 61.73 -24.06
C ALA A 9 60.20 61.34 -23.10
N ALA A 10 60.48 60.30 -22.30
CA ALA A 10 59.74 59.95 -21.10
C ALA A 10 59.52 61.18 -20.19
N PRO A 11 58.29 61.43 -19.68
CA PRO A 11 58.13 62.28 -18.51
C PRO A 11 58.75 61.57 -17.30
N ALA A 12 59.58 62.31 -16.56
CA ALA A 12 60.26 61.86 -15.35
C ALA A 12 59.30 61.15 -14.37
N PRO A 13 59.78 60.14 -13.62
CA PRO A 13 58.97 59.51 -12.58
C PRO A 13 58.54 60.58 -11.58
N ALA A 14 57.24 60.64 -11.30
CA ALA A 14 56.74 61.31 -10.11
C ALA A 14 57.54 60.80 -8.89
N PRO A 15 57.88 61.66 -7.92
CA PRO A 15 58.80 61.31 -6.85
C PRO A 15 58.26 60.09 -6.11
N ALA A 16 59.12 59.08 -5.92
CA ALA A 16 58.82 57.93 -5.09
C ALA A 16 58.30 58.45 -3.74
N ALA A 17 57.01 58.22 -3.46
CA ALA A 17 56.47 58.44 -2.14
C ALA A 17 57.34 57.60 -1.20
N THR A 18 58.10 58.27 -0.34
CA THR A 18 58.95 57.64 0.67
C THR A 18 58.13 56.56 1.37
N GLU A 19 58.56 55.29 1.26
CA GLU A 19 57.93 54.19 1.97
C GLU A 19 58.00 54.51 3.47
N GLN A 20 56.85 54.87 4.03
CA GLN A 20 56.70 55.16 5.45
C GLN A 20 57.23 53.97 6.25
N THR A 21 58.16 54.21 7.17
CA THR A 21 58.74 53.14 7.99
C THR A 21 57.67 52.49 8.88
N ASP A 22 57.85 51.22 9.26
CA ASP A 22 56.86 50.53 10.11
C ASP A 22 56.63 51.24 11.45
N ALA A 23 57.65 51.92 11.98
CA ALA A 23 57.54 52.75 13.19
C ALA A 23 56.70 54.02 12.97
N GLU A 24 56.88 54.74 11.85
CA GLU A 24 56.06 55.91 11.50
C GLU A 24 54.61 55.54 11.19
N ARG A 25 54.39 54.35 10.60
CA ARG A 25 53.05 53.81 10.34
C ARG A 25 52.34 53.45 11.64
N LEU A 26 53.05 52.87 12.62
CA LEU A 26 52.53 52.60 13.97
C LEU A 26 52.15 53.89 14.71
N ASP A 27 53.02 54.89 14.75
CA ASP A 27 52.74 56.18 15.39
C ASP A 27 51.55 56.90 14.72
N SER A 28 51.47 56.84 13.39
CA SER A 28 50.32 57.38 12.66
C SER A 28 48.99 56.68 13.01
N LEU A 29 49.01 55.35 13.15
CA LEU A 29 47.83 54.57 13.55
C LEU A 29 47.44 54.84 15.02
N ASP A 30 48.40 54.99 15.92
CA ASP A 30 48.14 55.27 17.35
C ASP A 30 47.54 56.67 17.55
N ARG A 31 48.05 57.67 16.81
CA ARG A 31 47.43 59.00 16.73
C ARG A 31 46.02 58.94 16.16
N MET A 32 45.77 58.10 15.15
CA MET A 32 44.41 57.91 14.59
C MET A 32 43.47 57.21 15.57
N LEU A 33 43.96 56.22 16.34
CA LEU A 33 43.20 55.56 17.41
C LEU A 33 42.82 56.56 18.51
N THR A 34 43.76 57.42 18.92
CA THR A 34 43.51 58.50 19.88
C THR A 34 42.46 59.49 19.34
N ARG A 35 42.57 59.90 18.08
CA ARG A 35 41.57 60.77 17.42
C ARG A 35 40.19 60.10 17.33
N LEU A 36 40.15 58.79 17.08
CA LEU A 36 38.91 58.01 17.07
C LEU A 36 38.28 57.92 18.46
N ALA A 37 39.09 57.78 19.52
CA ALA A 37 38.63 57.76 20.90
C ALA A 37 38.06 59.11 21.37
N LEU A 38 38.67 60.22 20.93
CA LEU A 38 38.26 61.59 21.29
C LEU A 38 37.14 62.17 20.42
N ALA A 39 36.76 61.51 19.32
CA ALA A 39 35.71 61.99 18.43
C ALA A 39 34.33 61.84 19.09
N ASP A 40 33.56 62.92 19.16
CA ASP A 40 32.12 62.87 19.46
C ASP A 40 31.34 62.34 18.26
N ASP A 41 30.06 62.02 18.47
CA ASP A 41 29.23 61.37 17.46
C ASP A 41 28.98 62.27 16.23
N ALA A 42 28.92 63.59 16.41
CA ALA A 42 28.76 64.56 15.32
C ALA A 42 29.99 64.63 14.39
N ARG A 43 31.21 64.45 14.92
CA ARG A 43 32.45 64.47 14.13
C ARG A 43 32.90 63.08 13.68
N LEU A 44 32.24 62.01 14.15
CA LEU A 44 32.69 60.65 13.90
C LEU A 44 32.75 60.30 12.41
N ALA A 45 31.75 60.66 11.61
CA ALA A 45 31.75 60.40 10.17
C ALA A 45 32.96 61.04 9.45
N ALA A 46 33.29 62.29 9.78
CA ALA A 46 34.43 63.01 9.20
C ALA A 46 35.79 62.39 9.62
N VAL A 47 35.88 61.87 10.86
CA VAL A 47 37.07 61.16 11.34
C VAL A 47 37.20 59.80 10.63
N LEU A 48 36.11 59.05 10.51
CA LEU A 48 36.09 57.75 9.83
C LEU A 48 36.45 57.86 8.35
N ALA A 49 36.14 58.97 7.69
CA ALA A 49 36.51 59.22 6.30
C ALA A 49 38.02 59.16 6.04
N ARG A 50 38.85 59.41 7.06
CA ARG A 50 40.32 59.32 6.98
C ARG A 50 40.87 58.08 7.67
N VAL A 51 40.36 57.75 8.85
CA VAL A 51 40.89 56.67 9.70
C VAL A 51 40.62 55.29 9.08
N LEU A 52 39.40 55.05 8.58
CA LEU A 52 39.01 53.73 8.09
C LEU A 52 39.77 53.32 6.80
N PRO A 53 39.87 54.16 5.76
CA PRO A 53 40.66 53.84 4.56
C PRO A 53 42.14 53.57 4.89
N TYR A 54 42.75 54.41 5.73
CA TYR A 54 44.17 54.26 6.10
C TYR A 54 44.43 53.00 6.93
N ALA A 55 43.54 52.69 7.88
CA ALA A 55 43.63 51.46 8.68
C ALA A 55 43.53 50.20 7.79
N ILE A 56 42.56 50.17 6.86
CA ILE A 56 42.38 49.03 5.95
C ILE A 56 43.60 48.84 5.04
N THR A 57 44.11 49.90 4.39
CA THR A 57 45.30 49.80 3.53
C THR A 57 46.54 49.37 4.33
N SER A 58 46.65 49.77 5.60
CA SER A 58 47.76 49.38 6.48
C SER A 58 47.78 47.88 6.82
N LEU A 59 46.71 47.12 6.57
CA LEU A 59 46.72 45.64 6.71
C LEU A 59 47.68 44.95 5.73
N ALA A 60 48.05 45.62 4.62
CA ALA A 60 49.05 45.12 3.70
C ALA A 60 50.44 45.00 4.34
N CYS A 61 50.74 45.81 5.36
CA CYS A 61 52.00 45.75 6.10
C CYS A 61 52.15 44.38 6.79
N PRO A 62 53.29 43.68 6.65
CA PRO A 62 53.52 42.38 7.28
C PRO A 62 53.80 42.45 8.78
N ALA A 63 54.14 43.63 9.32
CA ALA A 63 54.50 43.80 10.72
C ALA A 63 53.34 43.42 11.68
N PRO A 64 53.54 42.46 12.59
CA PRO A 64 52.47 42.01 13.51
C PRO A 64 51.93 43.12 14.42
N ALA A 65 52.80 44.04 14.86
CA ALA A 65 52.40 45.17 15.69
C ALA A 65 51.43 46.11 14.96
N VAL A 66 51.70 46.41 13.68
CA VAL A 66 50.83 47.25 12.84
C VAL A 66 49.47 46.58 12.65
N ARG A 67 49.45 45.29 12.31
CA ARG A 67 48.20 44.54 12.13
C ARG A 67 47.37 44.46 13.40
N LYS A 68 48.01 44.26 14.56
CA LYS A 68 47.32 44.22 15.86
C LYS A 68 46.61 45.55 16.14
N LEU A 69 47.31 46.67 15.97
CA LEU A 69 46.75 48.01 16.20
C LEU A 69 45.64 48.36 15.19
N VAL A 70 45.80 47.96 13.92
CA VAL A 70 44.73 48.09 12.93
C VAL A 70 43.48 47.31 13.35
N MET A 71 43.62 46.04 13.78
CA MET A 71 42.47 45.25 14.23
C MET A 71 41.77 45.86 15.44
N GLU A 72 42.53 46.47 16.36
CA GLU A 72 41.99 47.22 17.48
C GLU A 72 41.18 48.43 17.01
N ILE A 73 41.74 49.26 16.12
CA ILE A 73 41.03 50.40 15.50
C ILE A 73 39.73 49.92 14.84
N LEU A 74 39.78 48.89 14.01
CA LEU A 74 38.61 48.33 13.33
C LEU A 74 37.55 47.81 14.32
N SER A 75 37.97 47.20 15.44
CA SER A 75 37.07 46.78 16.52
C SER A 75 36.37 47.97 17.18
N HIS A 76 37.10 49.06 17.47
CA HIS A 76 36.52 50.29 18.01
C HIS A 76 35.55 50.96 17.04
N ILE A 77 35.89 51.02 15.75
CA ILE A 77 34.99 51.52 14.70
C ILE A 77 33.69 50.70 14.70
N ASN A 78 33.78 49.37 14.63
CA ASN A 78 32.62 48.49 14.62
C ASN A 78 31.73 48.69 15.85
N LYS A 79 32.30 48.77 17.05
CA LYS A 79 31.53 49.03 18.29
C LYS A 79 30.74 50.34 18.22
N ARG A 80 31.31 51.40 17.65
CA ARG A 80 30.67 52.72 17.60
C ARG A 80 29.61 52.84 16.50
N VAL A 81 29.77 52.16 15.37
CA VAL A 81 28.84 52.30 14.24
C VAL A 81 27.72 51.24 14.22
N LYS A 82 27.90 50.08 14.87
CA LYS A 82 26.99 48.91 14.76
C LYS A 82 25.51 49.20 14.99
N HIS A 83 25.17 50.06 15.96
CA HIS A 83 23.79 50.38 16.32
C HIS A 83 23.33 51.78 15.88
N ARG A 84 24.12 52.43 15.01
CA ARG A 84 23.96 53.84 14.63
C ARG A 84 24.06 54.00 13.11
N PRO A 85 23.04 53.59 12.33
CA PRO A 85 23.08 53.60 10.86
C PRO A 85 23.26 55.01 10.25
N GLU A 86 22.93 56.07 10.99
CA GLU A 86 23.06 57.47 10.60
C GLU A 86 24.51 57.93 10.37
N ILE A 87 25.50 57.22 10.93
CA ILE A 87 26.92 57.58 10.78
C ILE A 87 27.45 57.06 9.45
N SER A 88 27.63 57.93 8.46
CA SER A 88 28.14 57.55 7.14
C SER A 88 29.57 57.01 7.19
N LEU A 89 29.87 56.04 6.32
CA LEU A 89 31.20 55.49 6.09
C LEU A 89 31.70 55.89 4.69
N PRO A 90 33.02 56.01 4.48
CA PRO A 90 33.59 56.52 3.21
C PRO A 90 33.48 55.52 2.06
N MET A 91 32.28 55.39 1.48
CA MET A 91 31.98 54.42 0.41
C MET A 91 32.94 54.52 -0.78
N LEU A 92 33.07 55.69 -1.42
CA LEU A 92 33.92 55.85 -2.61
C LEU A 92 35.41 55.55 -2.31
N GLY A 93 35.89 55.96 -1.13
CA GLY A 93 37.26 55.68 -0.70
C GLY A 93 37.52 54.19 -0.48
N LEU A 94 36.55 53.48 0.11
CA LEU A 94 36.62 52.04 0.29
C LEU A 94 36.55 51.28 -1.05
N TRP A 95 35.65 51.69 -1.96
CA TRP A 95 35.56 51.09 -3.29
C TRP A 95 36.87 51.24 -4.06
N LYS A 96 37.46 52.44 -4.03
CA LYS A 96 38.77 52.71 -4.65
C LYS A 96 39.87 51.80 -4.09
N ILE A 97 39.96 51.66 -2.77
CA ILE A 97 40.94 50.74 -2.14
C ILE A 97 40.71 49.30 -2.59
N TYR A 98 39.46 48.85 -2.64
CA TYR A 98 39.12 47.50 -3.06
C TYR A 98 39.53 47.22 -4.52
N THR A 99 39.33 48.17 -5.42
CA THR A 99 39.68 48.05 -6.85
C THR A 99 41.19 48.15 -7.10
N GLU A 100 41.90 49.02 -6.37
CA GLU A 100 43.34 49.26 -6.58
C GLU A 100 44.23 48.24 -5.84
N SER A 101 43.76 47.64 -4.75
CA SER A 101 44.53 46.70 -3.91
C SER A 101 44.44 45.24 -4.40
N ALA A 102 44.48 45.03 -5.72
CA ALA A 102 44.26 43.71 -6.33
C ALA A 102 45.22 42.61 -5.83
N SER A 103 46.43 42.99 -5.38
CA SER A 103 47.49 42.10 -4.90
C SER A 103 47.37 41.67 -3.42
N SER A 104 46.57 42.36 -2.60
CA SER A 104 46.48 42.09 -1.15
C SER A 104 45.14 41.50 -0.74
N THR A 105 45.08 40.18 -0.61
CA THR A 105 43.87 39.43 -0.22
C THR A 105 43.32 39.87 1.13
N ILE A 106 44.19 40.15 2.12
CA ILE A 106 43.77 40.59 3.46
C ILE A 106 43.07 41.95 3.42
N VAL A 107 43.58 42.88 2.61
CA VAL A 107 42.95 44.20 2.44
C VAL A 107 41.59 44.04 1.78
N ARG A 108 41.49 43.23 0.71
CA ARG A 108 40.22 43.00 0.00
C ARG A 108 39.14 42.35 0.87
N ASN A 109 39.50 41.36 1.70
CA ASN A 109 38.57 40.67 2.58
C ASN A 109 37.98 41.59 3.67
N PHE A 110 38.79 42.48 4.24
CA PHE A 110 38.30 43.46 5.22
C PHE A 110 37.54 44.61 4.55
N CYS A 111 38.03 45.07 3.39
CA CYS A 111 37.44 46.19 2.67
C CYS A 111 36.01 45.88 2.20
N VAL A 112 35.72 44.67 1.69
CA VAL A 112 34.37 44.29 1.24
C VAL A 112 33.33 44.30 2.37
N VAL A 113 33.72 43.98 3.61
CA VAL A 113 32.83 44.03 4.78
C VAL A 113 32.42 45.46 5.09
N TYR A 114 33.37 46.39 5.05
CA TYR A 114 33.07 47.81 5.27
C TYR A 114 32.35 48.46 4.09
N ILE A 115 32.56 47.96 2.86
CA ILE A 115 31.76 48.34 1.69
C ILE A 115 30.30 47.96 1.90
N GLU A 116 30.01 46.71 2.33
CA GLU A 116 28.65 46.27 2.65
C GLU A 116 28.02 47.16 3.74
N MET A 117 28.76 47.44 4.82
CA MET A 117 28.30 48.34 5.89
C MET A 117 28.10 49.79 5.44
N ALA A 118 28.95 50.30 4.54
CA ALA A 118 28.87 51.67 4.03
C ALA A 118 27.71 51.84 3.06
N PHE A 119 27.52 50.87 2.16
CA PHE A 119 26.48 50.87 1.14
C PHE A 119 25.07 50.90 1.76
N GLU A 120 24.86 50.14 2.84
CA GLU A 120 23.59 50.11 3.58
C GLU A 120 23.19 51.48 4.16
N ARG A 121 24.16 52.36 4.40
CA ARG A 121 23.98 53.68 5.04
C ARG A 121 23.79 54.82 4.04
N LEU A 122 23.93 54.54 2.75
CA LEU A 122 23.74 55.56 1.71
C LEU A 122 22.26 55.89 1.52
N PRO A 123 21.95 57.15 1.15
CA PRO A 123 20.63 57.50 0.63
C PRO A 123 20.27 56.65 -0.60
N THR A 124 18.98 56.40 -0.80
CA THR A 124 18.47 55.57 -1.91
C THR A 124 18.94 56.06 -3.27
N GLU A 125 18.95 57.38 -3.51
CA GLU A 125 19.41 57.97 -4.77
C GLU A 125 20.90 57.67 -5.05
N GLU A 126 21.76 57.78 -4.03
CA GLU A 126 23.18 57.48 -4.15
C GLU A 126 23.43 55.98 -4.38
N LYS A 127 22.65 55.10 -3.73
CA LYS A 127 22.70 53.66 -3.98
C LYS A 127 22.41 53.31 -5.43
N GLY A 128 21.36 53.92 -6.01
CA GLY A 128 21.00 53.73 -7.42
C GLY A 128 22.08 54.20 -8.39
N ASN A 129 22.74 55.32 -8.09
CA ASN A 129 23.80 55.90 -8.92
C ASN A 129 25.11 55.10 -8.91
N ILE A 130 25.47 54.50 -7.76
CA ILE A 130 26.72 53.75 -7.57
C ILE A 130 26.56 52.25 -7.93
N ALA A 131 25.36 51.69 -7.85
CA ALA A 131 25.12 50.27 -8.12
C ALA A 131 25.62 49.76 -9.51
N PRO A 132 25.46 50.51 -10.63
CA PRO A 132 26.06 50.10 -11.90
C PRO A 132 27.59 50.03 -11.86
N ASP A 133 28.22 50.97 -11.14
CA ASP A 133 29.69 51.08 -11.09
C ASP A 133 30.30 49.84 -10.40
N PHE A 134 29.57 49.22 -9.47
CA PHE A 134 29.98 47.98 -8.78
C PHE A 134 29.99 46.74 -9.67
N LEU A 135 29.25 46.77 -10.78
CA LEU A 135 29.25 45.67 -11.75
C LEU A 135 30.45 45.74 -12.70
N THR A 136 31.13 46.88 -12.79
CA THR A 136 32.34 47.00 -13.62
C THR A 136 33.42 46.08 -13.07
N ASN A 137 34.00 45.22 -13.92
CA ASN A 137 35.05 44.27 -13.59
C ASN A 137 34.62 43.14 -12.60
N ILE A 138 33.31 42.94 -12.41
CA ILE A 138 32.76 41.91 -11.51
C ILE A 138 33.13 40.48 -11.92
N SER A 139 33.42 40.23 -13.20
CA SER A 139 33.86 38.92 -13.69
C SER A 139 35.23 38.51 -13.15
N ASN A 140 36.08 39.48 -12.80
CA ASN A 140 37.45 39.24 -12.29
C ASN A 140 37.52 39.30 -10.75
N VAL A 141 36.38 39.48 -10.08
CA VAL A 141 36.27 39.47 -8.62
C VAL A 141 36.14 38.03 -8.11
N PRO A 142 36.81 37.66 -7.00
CA PRO A 142 36.63 36.33 -6.38
C PRO A 142 35.15 36.01 -6.11
N ALA A 143 34.73 34.77 -6.39
CA ALA A 143 33.32 34.35 -6.36
C ALA A 143 32.58 34.70 -5.04
N GLN A 144 33.28 34.61 -3.89
CA GLN A 144 32.71 34.97 -2.59
C GLN A 144 32.37 36.47 -2.50
N HIS A 145 33.27 37.35 -2.95
CA HIS A 145 33.04 38.79 -2.98
C HIS A 145 32.03 39.17 -4.07
N GLN A 146 32.07 38.47 -5.20
CA GLN A 146 31.13 38.65 -6.29
C GLN A 146 29.69 38.50 -5.80
N GLY A 147 29.39 37.45 -5.01
CA GLY A 147 28.07 37.25 -4.41
C GLY A 147 27.65 38.38 -3.45
N ILE A 148 28.57 38.93 -2.65
CA ILE A 148 28.28 40.06 -1.76
C ILE A 148 27.91 41.30 -2.58
N ILE A 149 28.74 41.65 -3.57
CA ILE A 149 28.53 42.83 -4.42
C ILE A 149 27.23 42.72 -5.21
N LEU A 150 26.95 41.56 -5.82
CA LEU A 150 25.72 41.33 -6.58
C LEU A 150 24.45 41.42 -5.73
N ARG A 151 24.51 41.00 -4.44
CA ARG A 151 23.40 41.20 -3.50
C ARG A 151 23.18 42.67 -3.13
N LEU A 152 24.24 43.46 -2.99
CA LEU A 152 24.15 44.91 -2.76
C LEU A 152 23.52 45.61 -3.97
N VAL A 153 23.98 45.27 -5.18
CA VAL A 153 23.46 45.83 -6.43
C VAL A 153 21.98 45.49 -6.61
N THR A 154 21.61 44.22 -6.48
CA THR A 154 20.19 43.82 -6.60
C THR A 154 19.30 44.39 -5.50
N LYS A 155 19.84 44.62 -4.30
CA LYS A 155 19.14 45.37 -3.25
C LYS A 155 18.87 46.81 -3.66
N ALA A 156 19.88 47.53 -4.15
CA ALA A 156 19.69 48.90 -4.63
C ALA A 156 18.73 48.98 -5.82
N ILE A 157 18.81 48.04 -6.76
CA ILE A 157 17.85 47.93 -7.88
C ILE A 157 16.42 47.76 -7.37
N GLY A 158 16.22 46.92 -6.35
CA GLY A 158 14.92 46.73 -5.71
C GLY A 158 14.43 47.93 -4.89
N GLU A 159 15.31 48.86 -4.50
CA GLU A 159 14.94 50.10 -3.80
C GLU A 159 14.68 51.26 -4.78
N CYS A 160 15.40 51.30 -5.92
CA CYS A 160 15.46 52.47 -6.80
C CYS A 160 14.76 52.29 -8.15
N ASN A 161 14.61 51.05 -8.64
CA ASN A 161 14.25 50.78 -10.04
C ASN A 161 12.97 49.94 -10.22
N ILE A 162 12.10 49.87 -9.20
CA ILE A 162 10.87 49.06 -9.21
C ILE A 162 9.89 49.45 -10.33
N HIS A 163 9.77 50.75 -10.64
CA HIS A 163 8.80 51.25 -11.63
C HIS A 163 9.44 51.61 -12.96
N LYS A 164 10.60 52.29 -12.94
CA LYS A 164 11.34 52.71 -14.14
C LYS A 164 12.82 52.90 -13.79
N VAL A 165 13.69 52.70 -14.76
CA VAL A 165 15.11 53.08 -14.66
C VAL A 165 15.29 54.47 -15.26
N ASP A 166 15.96 55.36 -14.53
CA ASP A 166 16.36 56.67 -15.08
C ASP A 166 17.32 56.49 -16.26
N ASP A 167 17.19 57.31 -17.31
CA ASP A 167 17.96 57.13 -18.56
C ASP A 167 19.47 57.30 -18.35
N THR A 168 19.90 58.13 -17.39
CA THR A 168 21.32 58.30 -17.06
C THR A 168 21.88 57.04 -16.38
N ILE A 169 21.13 56.42 -15.48
CA ILE A 169 21.50 55.16 -14.81
C ILE A 169 21.42 53.98 -15.80
N ALA A 170 20.40 53.95 -16.66
CA ALA A 170 20.23 52.95 -17.71
C ALA A 170 21.43 52.92 -18.67
N SER A 171 22.02 54.09 -18.99
CA SER A 171 23.21 54.18 -19.83
C SER A 171 24.43 53.49 -19.22
N LYS A 172 24.60 53.59 -17.89
CA LYS A 172 25.68 52.91 -17.15
C LYS A 172 25.52 51.39 -17.17
N TYR A 173 24.30 50.88 -16.95
CA TYR A 173 24.03 49.45 -17.07
C TYR A 173 24.22 48.94 -18.51
N ARG A 174 23.82 49.74 -19.52
CA ARG A 174 23.99 49.38 -20.92
C ARG A 174 25.46 49.22 -21.30
N ALA A 175 26.36 50.04 -20.74
CA ALA A 175 27.78 50.01 -21.03
C ALA A 175 28.47 48.65 -20.75
N ILE A 176 27.92 47.83 -19.84
CA ILE A 176 28.47 46.50 -19.51
C ILE A 176 27.68 45.35 -20.14
N THR A 177 26.66 45.62 -20.97
CA THR A 177 25.74 44.59 -21.47
C THR A 177 26.45 43.54 -22.33
N GLU A 178 27.38 43.96 -23.18
CA GLU A 178 28.12 43.05 -24.07
C GLU A 178 29.40 42.49 -23.44
N SER A 179 29.69 42.82 -22.17
CA SER A 179 30.89 42.32 -21.49
C SER A 179 30.60 41.06 -20.66
N ASN A 180 31.67 40.37 -20.24
CA ASN A 180 31.57 39.25 -19.29
C ASN A 180 30.94 39.67 -17.96
N ASP A 181 31.08 40.94 -17.57
CA ASP A 181 30.44 41.50 -16.38
C ASP A 181 28.91 41.49 -16.49
N GLY A 182 28.39 41.90 -17.65
CA GLY A 182 26.97 41.84 -17.97
C GLY A 182 26.42 40.41 -17.93
N LEU A 183 27.16 39.43 -18.45
CA LEU A 183 26.75 38.02 -18.42
C LEU A 183 26.74 37.44 -17.00
N VAL A 184 27.73 37.77 -16.16
CA VAL A 184 27.77 37.38 -14.74
C VAL A 184 26.60 37.99 -13.98
N PHE A 185 26.27 39.25 -14.26
CA PHE A 185 25.13 39.92 -13.66
C PHE A 185 23.80 39.29 -14.10
N ALA A 186 23.65 38.98 -15.39
CA ALA A 186 22.46 38.31 -15.94
C ALA A 186 22.26 36.91 -15.33
N ASP A 187 23.32 36.13 -15.12
CA ASP A 187 23.28 34.83 -14.43
C ASP A 187 22.82 34.96 -12.98
N PHE A 188 23.31 35.97 -12.25
CA PHE A 188 22.83 36.23 -10.89
C PHE A 188 21.37 36.68 -10.84
N CYS A 189 20.95 37.53 -11.79
CA CYS A 189 19.57 37.97 -11.94
C CYS A 189 18.65 36.78 -12.21
N PHE A 190 19.07 35.86 -13.07
CA PHE A 190 18.37 34.62 -13.35
C PHE A 190 18.15 33.75 -12.11
N HIS A 191 19.20 33.51 -11.32
CA HIS A 191 19.07 32.80 -10.04
C HIS A 191 18.13 33.51 -9.07
N THR A 192 18.17 34.85 -9.03
CA THR A 192 17.30 35.65 -8.16
C THR A 192 15.83 35.59 -8.59
N LEU A 193 15.55 35.57 -9.89
CA LEU A 193 14.19 35.42 -10.44
C LEU A 193 13.61 34.03 -10.14
N LEU A 194 14.43 32.98 -10.23
CA LEU A 194 14.04 31.60 -9.88
C LEU A 194 13.81 31.40 -8.37
N TYR A 195 14.50 32.16 -7.52
CA TYR A 195 14.40 31.99 -6.07
C TYR A 195 12.97 32.21 -5.56
N GLN A 196 12.42 31.20 -4.89
CA GLN A 196 11.17 31.29 -4.12
C GLN A 196 11.48 31.04 -2.65
N THR A 197 10.73 31.66 -1.73
CA THR A 197 10.90 31.39 -0.31
C THR A 197 10.50 29.93 -0.02
N PRO A 198 11.40 29.07 0.52
CA PRO A 198 11.07 27.67 0.74
C PRO A 198 10.07 27.49 1.92
N PRO A 199 9.16 26.49 1.87
CA PRO A 199 8.30 26.13 2.99
C PRO A 199 9.11 25.61 4.19
N GLN A 200 8.57 25.73 5.41
CA GLN A 200 9.23 25.24 6.62
C GLN A 200 9.61 23.75 6.47
N GLY A 201 10.91 23.44 6.60
CA GLY A 201 11.45 22.08 6.51
C GLY A 201 12.12 21.69 5.20
N ILE A 202 12.09 22.53 4.15
CA ILE A 202 12.78 22.28 2.87
C ILE A 202 13.96 23.25 2.72
N GLY A 203 15.17 22.73 2.55
CA GLY A 203 16.41 23.52 2.62
C GLY A 203 16.78 24.33 1.37
N CYS A 204 16.24 24.02 0.18
CA CYS A 204 16.59 24.70 -1.07
C CYS A 204 15.35 24.89 -1.96
N PRO A 205 15.13 26.08 -2.55
CA PRO A 205 14.03 26.32 -3.49
C PRO A 205 14.18 25.48 -4.77
N SER A 206 13.03 25.09 -5.31
CA SER A 206 12.88 24.44 -6.61
C SER A 206 13.63 25.19 -7.73
N GLY A 207 14.46 24.48 -8.50
CA GLY A 207 15.17 25.04 -9.66
C GLY A 207 16.54 25.67 -9.36
N LEU A 208 16.97 25.72 -8.08
CA LEU A 208 18.30 26.18 -7.67
C LEU A 208 19.05 25.07 -6.90
N SER A 209 20.37 25.06 -7.02
CA SER A 209 21.24 24.32 -6.09
C SER A 209 21.42 25.08 -4.78
N VAL A 210 21.86 24.39 -3.72
CA VAL A 210 22.16 24.99 -2.41
C VAL A 210 23.14 26.16 -2.57
N ALA A 211 24.21 25.99 -3.33
CA ALA A 211 25.20 27.03 -3.58
C ALA A 211 24.61 28.25 -4.33
N GLN A 212 23.69 28.03 -5.28
CA GLN A 212 23.02 29.13 -5.99
C GLN A 212 22.00 29.85 -5.10
N SER A 213 21.26 29.11 -4.28
CA SER A 213 20.36 29.68 -3.27
C SER A 213 21.14 30.54 -2.28
N ASP A 214 22.23 30.02 -1.71
CA ASP A 214 23.10 30.73 -0.78
C ASP A 214 23.77 31.95 -1.42
N ARG A 215 24.10 31.88 -2.71
CA ARG A 215 24.64 33.01 -3.48
C ARG A 215 23.62 34.17 -3.54
N VAL A 216 22.32 33.86 -3.72
CA VAL A 216 21.23 34.86 -3.78
C VAL A 216 20.88 35.41 -2.40
N THR A 217 20.75 34.55 -1.37
CA THR A 217 20.26 34.96 -0.04
C THR A 217 21.36 35.43 0.91
N GLY A 218 22.58 34.92 0.76
CA GLY A 218 23.60 35.04 1.80
C GLY A 218 23.12 34.39 3.11
N LYS A 219 23.30 35.07 4.24
CA LYS A 219 22.97 34.54 5.58
C LYS A 219 21.49 34.57 5.94
N LEU A 220 20.67 35.37 5.25
CA LEU A 220 19.27 35.60 5.60
C LEU A 220 18.36 35.35 4.38
N PRO A 221 17.26 34.58 4.50
CA PRO A 221 16.35 34.33 3.39
C PRO A 221 15.56 35.58 2.99
N LEU A 222 15.31 35.76 1.69
CA LEU A 222 14.48 36.84 1.15
C LEU A 222 13.00 36.42 1.18
N LYS A 223 12.09 37.30 1.63
CA LYS A 223 10.66 37.01 1.78
C LYS A 223 9.78 38.22 1.45
N GLY A 224 8.53 37.96 1.07
CA GLY A 224 7.47 38.97 0.92
C GLY A 224 7.78 40.05 -0.10
N ASP A 225 7.39 41.28 0.22
CA ASP A 225 7.49 42.45 -0.68
C ASP A 225 8.92 42.79 -1.07
N ILE A 226 9.91 42.54 -0.18
CA ILE A 226 11.32 42.80 -0.47
C ILE A 226 11.81 41.95 -1.65
N LEU A 227 11.37 40.69 -1.73
CA LEU A 227 11.70 39.81 -2.85
C LEU A 227 11.03 40.28 -4.14
N ALA A 228 9.76 40.70 -4.05
CA ALA A 228 8.99 41.25 -5.18
C ALA A 228 9.68 42.48 -5.80
N SER A 229 10.02 43.45 -4.95
CA SER A 229 10.63 44.72 -5.35
C SER A 229 11.98 44.49 -6.04
N ARG A 230 12.80 43.57 -5.53
CA ARG A 230 14.06 43.18 -6.19
C ARG A 230 13.83 42.55 -7.56
N LYS A 231 12.87 41.62 -7.68
CA LYS A 231 12.56 40.97 -8.97
C LYS A 231 12.02 41.95 -10.01
N LEU A 232 11.10 42.85 -9.61
CA LEU A 232 10.57 43.89 -10.48
C LEU A 232 11.66 44.86 -10.95
N GLY A 233 12.51 45.32 -10.02
CA GLY A 233 13.64 46.18 -10.36
C GLY A 233 14.62 45.50 -11.33
N ILE A 234 14.94 44.21 -11.10
CA ILE A 234 15.78 43.42 -12.01
C ILE A 234 15.17 43.37 -13.41
N LEU A 235 13.87 43.11 -13.54
CA LEU A 235 13.20 43.05 -14.85
C LEU A 235 13.32 44.38 -15.60
N ASN A 236 13.16 45.51 -14.91
CA ASN A 236 13.31 46.84 -15.53
C ASN A 236 14.76 47.15 -15.92
N VAL A 237 15.74 46.76 -15.10
CA VAL A 237 17.17 46.94 -15.42
C VAL A 237 17.59 46.05 -16.60
N ILE A 238 17.17 44.78 -16.62
CA ILE A 238 17.45 43.86 -17.73
C ILE A 238 16.78 44.34 -19.03
N GLU A 239 15.56 44.91 -18.95
CA GLU A 239 14.91 45.59 -20.09
C GLU A 239 15.77 46.77 -20.59
N ALA A 240 16.25 47.63 -19.68
CA ALA A 240 17.06 48.81 -20.03
C ALA A 240 18.45 48.48 -20.61
N MET A 241 19.04 47.36 -20.16
CA MET A 241 20.33 46.83 -20.66
C MET A 241 20.24 46.35 -22.11
N ASN A 242 19.06 45.90 -22.57
CA ASN A 242 18.82 45.49 -23.95
C ASN A 242 19.73 44.32 -24.42
N PHE A 243 19.97 43.34 -23.56
CA PHE A 243 20.67 42.09 -23.92
C PHE A 243 20.05 41.38 -25.14
N ALA A 244 20.85 40.52 -25.78
CA ALA A 244 20.41 39.62 -26.84
C ALA A 244 19.22 38.75 -26.38
N PRO A 245 18.24 38.48 -27.28
CA PRO A 245 17.04 37.69 -26.95
C PRO A 245 17.35 36.36 -26.25
N GLU A 246 18.40 35.66 -26.67
CA GLU A 246 18.81 34.35 -26.13
C GLU A 246 19.28 34.43 -24.68
N VAL A 247 19.82 35.58 -24.26
CA VAL A 247 20.29 35.79 -22.88
C VAL A 247 19.12 36.05 -21.94
N VAL A 248 18.13 36.85 -22.38
CA VAL A 248 17.01 37.29 -21.53
C VAL A 248 15.82 36.34 -21.53
N TYR A 249 15.69 35.49 -22.54
CA TYR A 249 14.57 34.56 -22.68
C TYR A 249 14.38 33.66 -21.44
N PRO A 250 15.43 33.02 -20.87
CA PRO A 250 15.28 32.24 -19.64
C PRO A 250 14.84 33.10 -18.44
N LEU A 251 15.31 34.35 -18.34
CA LEU A 251 14.97 35.28 -17.25
C LEU A 251 13.49 35.65 -17.29
N TYR A 252 13.00 36.08 -18.46
CA TYR A 252 11.59 36.45 -18.64
C TYR A 252 10.67 35.25 -18.49
N LEU A 253 11.04 34.09 -19.02
CA LEU A 253 10.29 32.84 -18.83
C LEU A 253 10.17 32.49 -17.34
N SER A 254 11.27 32.59 -16.58
CA SER A 254 11.25 32.32 -15.14
C SER A 254 10.35 33.29 -14.38
N ALA A 255 10.36 34.57 -14.77
CA ALA A 255 9.49 35.59 -14.19
C ALA A 255 8.00 35.33 -14.46
N THR A 256 7.61 34.80 -15.63
CA THR A 256 6.19 34.49 -15.93
C THR A 256 5.58 33.50 -14.94
N SER A 257 6.39 32.62 -14.37
CA SER A 257 5.97 31.58 -13.43
C SER A 257 6.13 32.00 -11.96
N ASP A 258 6.34 33.29 -11.68
CA ASP A 258 6.53 33.78 -10.32
C ASP A 258 5.23 33.73 -9.49
N SER A 259 5.37 33.51 -8.17
CA SER A 259 4.24 33.46 -7.24
C SER A 259 3.59 34.82 -7.01
N GLN A 260 4.31 35.92 -7.29
CA GLN A 260 3.77 37.28 -7.19
C GLN A 260 3.25 37.78 -8.55
N GLU A 261 1.97 38.14 -8.57
CA GLU A 261 1.26 38.53 -9.79
C GLU A 261 1.91 39.71 -10.52
N SER A 262 2.47 40.69 -9.80
CA SER A 262 3.15 41.85 -10.39
C SER A 262 4.40 41.45 -11.18
N VAL A 263 5.19 40.49 -10.67
CA VAL A 263 6.39 39.96 -11.33
C VAL A 263 6.00 39.10 -12.52
N SER A 264 5.00 38.23 -12.36
CA SER A 264 4.48 37.37 -13.44
C SER A 264 3.95 38.19 -14.62
N LYS A 265 3.12 39.22 -14.38
CA LYS A 265 2.60 40.12 -15.41
C LYS A 265 3.71 40.85 -16.18
N LYS A 266 4.68 41.42 -15.47
CA LYS A 266 5.82 42.11 -16.09
C LYS A 266 6.70 41.14 -16.89
N GLY A 267 6.91 39.93 -16.39
CA GLY A 267 7.60 38.86 -17.11
C GLY A 267 6.89 38.47 -18.41
N GLU A 268 5.56 38.31 -18.38
CA GLU A 268 4.75 37.98 -19.54
C GLU A 268 4.77 39.10 -20.59
N GLU A 269 4.67 40.36 -20.16
CA GLU A 269 4.80 41.54 -21.01
C GLU A 269 6.15 41.56 -21.74
N LEU A 270 7.25 41.40 -21.00
CA LEU A 270 8.61 41.42 -21.57
C LEU A 270 8.86 40.20 -22.48
N LEU A 271 8.37 39.04 -22.09
CA LEU A 271 8.43 37.84 -22.91
C LEU A 271 7.69 38.07 -24.23
N LYS A 272 6.45 38.55 -24.22
CA LYS A 272 5.69 38.82 -25.47
C LYS A 272 6.36 39.87 -26.37
N ARG A 273 7.00 40.90 -25.79
CA ARG A 273 7.68 41.97 -26.55
C ARG A 273 8.98 41.52 -27.20
N LYS A 274 9.79 40.66 -26.55
CA LYS A 274 11.14 40.27 -27.00
C LYS A 274 11.30 38.81 -27.41
N ALA A 275 10.35 37.92 -27.12
CA ALA A 275 10.46 36.48 -27.42
C ALA A 275 10.20 36.13 -28.89
N SER A 276 9.53 36.99 -29.67
CA SER A 276 9.19 36.69 -31.07
C SER A 276 10.41 36.61 -31.98
N THR A 277 11.57 37.11 -31.56
CA THR A 277 12.81 37.15 -32.36
C THR A 277 13.91 36.23 -31.83
N VAL A 278 13.63 35.39 -30.82
CA VAL A 278 14.65 34.52 -30.22
C VAL A 278 14.98 33.34 -31.13
N ASN A 279 16.27 33.04 -31.27
CA ASN A 279 16.68 31.82 -31.96
C ASN A 279 16.53 30.60 -31.03
N LEU A 280 15.38 29.93 -31.09
CA LEU A 280 15.12 28.69 -30.35
C LEU A 280 15.98 27.50 -30.81
N GLU A 281 16.80 27.66 -31.85
CA GLU A 281 17.78 26.66 -32.28
C GLU A 281 19.16 26.86 -31.64
N ASP A 282 19.40 27.93 -30.89
CA ASP A 282 20.69 28.18 -30.21
C ASP A 282 20.99 27.07 -29.19
N PRO A 283 22.09 26.30 -29.35
CA PRO A 283 22.40 25.16 -28.47
C PRO A 283 22.60 25.57 -27.01
N ASN A 284 23.10 26.79 -26.75
CA ASN A 284 23.32 27.28 -25.39
C ASN A 284 22.01 27.64 -24.70
N LEU A 285 21.08 28.29 -25.41
CA LEU A 285 19.73 28.56 -24.95
C LEU A 285 18.96 27.26 -24.69
N ILE A 286 18.97 26.32 -25.63
CA ILE A 286 18.31 25.01 -25.47
C ILE A 286 18.87 24.28 -24.24
N LYS A 287 20.20 24.25 -24.07
CA LYS A 287 20.84 23.64 -22.89
C LYS A 287 20.41 24.29 -21.58
N LYS A 288 20.29 25.62 -21.54
CA LYS A 288 19.81 26.37 -20.36
C LYS A 288 18.33 26.07 -20.08
N LEU A 289 17.47 26.06 -21.10
CA LEU A 289 16.04 25.74 -20.96
C LEU A 289 15.81 24.28 -20.53
N PHE A 290 16.60 23.33 -21.05
CA PHE A 290 16.54 21.94 -20.60
C PHE A 290 17.07 21.75 -19.18
N THR A 291 18.07 22.52 -18.75
CA THR A 291 18.57 22.48 -17.38
C THR A 291 17.56 23.07 -16.39
N LEU A 292 16.89 24.17 -16.76
CA LEU A 292 15.74 24.74 -16.06
C LEU A 292 14.61 23.72 -15.88
N PHE A 293 14.39 22.91 -16.91
CA PHE A 293 13.30 21.96 -17.00
C PHE A 293 13.54 20.65 -16.23
N ASN A 294 14.77 20.12 -16.31
CA ASN A 294 15.18 18.84 -15.71
C ASN A 294 15.96 18.98 -14.39
N GLY A 295 16.12 20.21 -13.86
CA GLY A 295 16.80 20.44 -12.58
C GLY A 295 16.16 19.64 -11.43
N SER A 296 16.95 19.29 -10.42
CA SER A 296 16.57 18.41 -9.29
C SER A 296 15.40 18.93 -8.42
N GLY A 297 14.87 20.13 -8.69
CA GLY A 297 13.77 20.73 -7.94
C GLY A 297 12.52 21.13 -8.75
N THR A 298 12.34 20.73 -10.01
CA THR A 298 11.19 21.22 -10.83
C THR A 298 9.84 20.59 -10.48
N THR A 299 8.73 21.32 -10.70
CA THR A 299 7.37 20.84 -10.39
C THR A 299 6.92 19.73 -11.34
N SER A 300 6.06 18.83 -10.89
CA SER A 300 5.55 17.69 -11.67
C SER A 300 4.84 18.11 -12.96
N ARG A 301 4.09 19.23 -12.92
CA ARG A 301 3.41 19.84 -14.07
C ARG A 301 4.40 20.31 -15.14
N LEU A 302 5.50 20.94 -14.73
CA LEU A 302 6.57 21.31 -15.65
C LEU A 302 7.18 20.05 -16.23
N LYS A 303 7.65 19.10 -15.41
CA LYS A 303 8.23 17.81 -15.86
C LYS A 303 7.37 17.08 -16.91
N GLN A 304 6.04 17.13 -16.77
CA GLN A 304 5.11 16.59 -17.77
C GLN A 304 5.13 17.39 -19.08
N LEU A 305 4.94 18.71 -19.03
CA LEU A 305 4.85 19.57 -20.22
C LEU A 305 6.11 19.56 -21.09
N GLY A 306 7.31 19.53 -20.50
CA GLY A 306 8.53 19.43 -21.30
C GLY A 306 8.93 18.00 -21.65
N MET A 307 8.35 16.97 -21.03
CA MET A 307 8.40 15.62 -21.60
C MET A 307 7.54 15.56 -22.86
N GLU A 308 6.35 16.17 -22.85
CA GLU A 308 5.50 16.34 -24.04
C GLU A 308 6.20 17.17 -25.12
N PHE A 309 6.90 18.25 -24.75
CA PHE A 309 7.73 19.04 -25.67
C PHE A 309 8.91 18.22 -26.23
N THR A 310 9.60 17.44 -25.39
CA THR A 310 10.71 16.57 -25.81
C THR A 310 10.23 15.54 -26.83
N VAL A 311 9.07 14.91 -26.58
CA VAL A 311 8.41 13.99 -27.52
C VAL A 311 8.02 14.71 -28.81
N TRP A 312 7.50 15.93 -28.73
CA TRP A 312 7.16 16.74 -29.91
C TRP A 312 8.39 17.08 -30.76
N VAL A 313 9.51 17.51 -30.15
CA VAL A 313 10.78 17.80 -30.84
C VAL A 313 11.31 16.54 -31.51
N PHE A 314 11.29 15.40 -30.82
CA PHE A 314 11.68 14.11 -31.38
C PHE A 314 10.79 13.59 -32.52
N LYS A 315 9.58 14.14 -32.67
CA LYS A 315 8.60 13.77 -33.70
C LYS A 315 8.67 14.67 -34.93
N HIS A 316 9.13 15.92 -34.78
CA HIS A 316 9.05 16.92 -35.85
C HIS A 316 10.39 17.56 -36.25
N ALA A 317 11.47 17.37 -35.48
CA ALA A 317 12.79 17.94 -35.81
C ALA A 317 13.51 17.15 -36.91
N VAL A 318 14.24 17.86 -37.78
CA VAL A 318 15.06 17.26 -38.83
C VAL A 318 16.34 16.64 -38.27
N THR A 319 16.92 15.68 -39.01
CA THR A 319 17.99 14.80 -38.51
C THR A 319 19.25 15.55 -38.04
N ASP A 320 19.58 16.67 -38.65
CA ASP A 320 20.76 17.46 -38.27
C ASP A 320 20.54 18.29 -37.00
N GLN A 321 19.30 18.73 -36.74
CA GLN A 321 18.91 19.35 -35.46
C GLN A 321 18.96 18.32 -34.32
N LEU A 322 18.51 17.09 -34.55
CA LEU A 322 18.54 16.00 -33.57
C LEU A 322 19.96 15.56 -33.17
N LYS A 323 20.93 15.63 -34.08
CA LYS A 323 22.35 15.35 -33.76
C LYS A 323 22.92 16.36 -32.77
N LEU A 324 22.50 17.62 -32.87
CA LEU A 324 22.99 18.72 -32.03
C LEU A 324 22.41 18.69 -30.61
N ILE A 325 21.09 18.42 -30.49
CA ILE A 325 20.37 18.46 -29.21
C ILE A 325 20.31 17.11 -28.49
N GLY A 326 20.52 15.99 -29.21
CA GLY A 326 20.38 14.62 -28.71
C GLY A 326 21.17 14.32 -27.44
N PRO A 327 22.48 14.64 -27.35
CA PRO A 327 23.28 14.38 -26.14
C PRO A 327 22.80 15.14 -24.89
N VAL A 328 22.30 16.36 -25.06
CA VAL A 328 21.80 17.22 -23.96
C VAL A 328 20.48 16.69 -23.41
N ILE A 329 19.59 16.26 -24.31
CA ILE A 329 18.31 15.64 -23.96
C ILE A 329 18.54 14.30 -23.24
N LEU A 330 19.44 13.46 -23.77
CA LEU A 330 19.80 12.16 -23.18
C LEU A 330 20.38 12.33 -21.76
N GLY A 331 21.29 13.30 -21.57
CA GLY A 331 21.85 13.62 -20.26
C GLY A 331 20.86 14.24 -19.26
N GLY A 332 19.76 14.84 -19.73
CA GLY A 332 18.66 15.30 -18.89
C GLY A 332 17.76 14.16 -18.43
N ILE A 333 17.48 13.21 -19.32
CA ILE A 333 16.65 12.02 -19.04
C ILE A 333 17.36 11.05 -18.09
N LEU A 334 18.66 10.80 -18.29
CA LEU A 334 19.47 9.93 -17.41
C LEU A 334 19.48 10.44 -15.96
N ARG A 335 19.63 11.75 -15.75
CA ARG A 335 19.58 12.35 -14.40
C ARG A 335 18.19 12.34 -13.77
N SER A 336 17.12 12.32 -14.57
CA SER A 336 15.75 12.18 -14.06
C SER A 336 15.43 10.74 -13.65
N LEU A 337 16.14 9.74 -14.19
CA LEU A 337 16.01 8.32 -13.83
C LEU A 337 16.76 7.98 -12.54
N ASP A 338 17.83 8.72 -12.22
CA ASP A 338 18.60 8.56 -10.97
C ASP A 338 17.91 9.17 -9.72
N GLY A 339 16.85 9.97 -9.90
CA GLY A 339 16.12 10.64 -8.81
C GLY A 339 15.02 9.75 -8.19
N SER A 340 15.28 9.16 -7.03
CA SER A 340 14.46 8.14 -6.34
C SER A 340 13.12 8.59 -5.73
N SER A 341 12.44 9.62 -6.26
CA SER A 341 11.23 10.16 -5.62
C SER A 341 10.16 10.73 -6.56
N THR A 342 9.84 10.03 -7.65
CA THR A 342 8.66 10.36 -8.47
C THR A 342 7.67 9.20 -8.57
N THR A 343 6.38 9.53 -8.48
CA THR A 343 5.23 8.62 -8.38
C THR A 343 5.16 7.61 -9.54
N GLU A 344 4.87 6.36 -9.19
CA GLU A 344 4.92 5.14 -10.05
C GLU A 344 4.20 5.27 -11.41
N THR A 345 3.20 6.13 -11.52
CA THR A 345 2.41 6.32 -12.74
C THR A 345 3.19 7.03 -13.87
N VAL A 346 4.16 7.88 -13.53
CA VAL A 346 4.95 8.66 -14.49
C VAL A 346 6.20 7.89 -14.94
N HIS A 347 6.78 7.08 -14.05
CA HIS A 347 7.92 6.21 -14.37
C HIS A 347 7.54 5.18 -15.46
N GLY A 348 6.33 4.61 -15.39
CA GLY A 348 5.81 3.66 -16.39
C GLY A 348 5.63 4.25 -17.79
N GLN A 349 5.25 5.53 -17.91
CA GLN A 349 5.11 6.20 -19.22
C GLN A 349 6.47 6.66 -19.79
N ILE A 350 7.40 7.08 -18.93
CA ILE A 350 8.76 7.48 -19.32
C ILE A 350 9.58 6.26 -19.80
N VAL A 351 9.49 5.12 -19.11
CA VAL A 351 10.14 3.86 -19.53
C VAL A 351 9.50 3.31 -20.82
N MET A 352 8.18 3.50 -20.99
CA MET A 352 7.46 3.10 -22.20
C MET A 352 7.94 3.79 -23.49
N LEU A 353 8.24 5.09 -23.44
CA LEU A 353 8.67 5.87 -24.61
C LEU A 353 10.19 5.82 -24.84
N HIS A 354 11.00 5.64 -23.80
CA HIS A 354 12.48 5.62 -23.92
C HIS A 354 13.06 4.26 -24.33
N GLY A 355 12.45 3.14 -23.93
CA GLY A 355 12.84 1.82 -24.43
C GLY A 355 12.72 1.68 -25.95
N GLN A 356 11.85 2.48 -26.59
CA GLN A 356 11.68 2.51 -28.04
C GLN A 356 12.78 3.26 -28.82
N LYS A 357 13.60 4.10 -28.16
CA LYS A 357 14.62 4.93 -28.86
C LYS A 357 16.06 4.76 -28.37
N LEU A 358 16.32 4.12 -27.22
CA LEU A 358 17.70 3.72 -26.86
C LEU A 358 18.27 2.66 -27.83
N ALA A 359 17.40 1.88 -28.48
CA ALA A 359 17.74 0.92 -29.53
C ALA A 359 18.34 1.58 -30.81
N THR A 360 18.19 2.89 -31.00
CA THR A 360 18.46 3.56 -32.29
C THR A 360 19.94 3.75 -32.63
N ILE A 361 20.89 3.54 -31.70
CA ILE A 361 22.32 3.80 -31.98
C ILE A 361 23.08 2.56 -32.48
N LYS A 362 22.59 1.34 -32.25
CA LYS A 362 23.18 0.09 -32.82
C LYS A 362 22.35 -0.54 -33.95
N LEU A 363 21.04 -0.31 -34.03
CA LEU A 363 20.12 -0.94 -35.00
C LEU A 363 19.93 -0.15 -36.32
N ARG A 364 20.96 0.52 -36.84
CA ARG A 364 20.78 1.45 -37.98
C ARG A 364 20.85 0.82 -39.37
N ALA A 365 21.24 -0.45 -39.52
CA ALA A 365 21.25 -1.11 -40.83
C ALA A 365 19.90 -1.72 -41.23
N GLY A 366 19.06 -2.15 -40.27
CA GLY A 366 17.78 -2.79 -40.54
C GLY A 366 16.56 -1.85 -40.61
N LEU A 367 16.62 -0.69 -39.94
CA LEU A 367 15.44 0.18 -39.77
C LEU A 367 15.10 1.07 -40.98
N ALA A 368 15.99 1.22 -41.96
CA ALA A 368 15.71 1.98 -43.18
C ALA A 368 14.60 1.34 -44.03
N ALA A 369 14.33 0.04 -43.84
CA ALA A 369 13.21 -0.66 -44.47
C ALA A 369 11.89 -0.57 -43.65
N MET A 370 11.96 -0.23 -42.35
CA MET A 370 10.82 -0.30 -41.42
C MET A 370 10.04 1.01 -41.23
N THR A 371 10.49 2.13 -41.80
CA THR A 371 9.85 3.45 -41.65
C THR A 371 8.53 3.63 -42.41
N ARG A 372 7.94 2.55 -42.94
CA ARG A 372 6.59 2.55 -43.55
C ARG A 372 5.50 1.86 -42.71
N LEU A 373 5.79 1.36 -41.50
CA LEU A 373 4.92 0.42 -40.77
C LEU A 373 4.62 0.83 -39.31
N SER A 374 3.96 1.96 -39.08
CA SER A 374 3.50 2.34 -37.73
C SER A 374 2.04 2.79 -37.65
N PHE A 375 1.13 1.81 -37.66
CA PHE A 375 -0.20 1.87 -37.04
C PHE A 375 -0.45 0.53 -36.32
N GLY A 376 -1.00 0.56 -35.10
CA GLY A 376 -1.46 -0.64 -34.39
C GLY A 376 -2.64 -1.32 -35.09
N PRO A 377 -3.45 -2.09 -34.35
CA PRO A 377 -3.69 -3.55 -34.40
C PRO A 377 -3.80 -4.27 -35.77
N CYS A 378 -3.44 -3.63 -36.88
CA CYS A 378 -3.52 -4.19 -38.24
C CYS A 378 -2.36 -5.13 -38.60
N LEU A 379 -1.43 -5.38 -37.67
CA LEU A 379 -0.13 -6.01 -37.95
C LEU A 379 -0.16 -7.54 -38.00
N GLN A 380 -1.20 -8.20 -37.49
CA GLN A 380 -1.35 -9.65 -37.69
C GLN A 380 -1.60 -10.01 -39.18
N LYS A 381 -1.90 -9.02 -40.04
CA LYS A 381 -2.19 -9.23 -41.48
C LYS A 381 -1.18 -8.61 -42.46
N GLY A 382 -0.06 -8.01 -42.03
CA GLY A 382 0.75 -7.18 -42.94
C GLY A 382 2.28 -7.17 -42.81
N ALA A 383 2.89 -7.73 -41.76
CA ALA A 383 4.36 -7.86 -41.71
C ALA A 383 4.83 -9.06 -42.54
N SER A 384 5.88 -8.89 -43.36
CA SER A 384 6.52 -10.03 -44.04
C SER A 384 7.05 -11.02 -42.99
N MET A 385 6.72 -12.30 -43.13
CA MET A 385 7.17 -13.38 -42.25
C MET A 385 8.70 -13.40 -42.04
N ILE A 386 9.46 -12.91 -43.03
CA ILE A 386 10.92 -12.78 -42.98
C ILE A 386 11.35 -11.75 -41.93
N VAL A 387 10.63 -10.64 -41.78
CA VAL A 387 10.95 -9.57 -40.81
C VAL A 387 10.69 -10.06 -39.39
N LEU A 388 9.56 -10.75 -39.17
CA LEU A 388 9.25 -11.35 -37.87
C LEU A 388 10.28 -12.41 -37.49
N LYS A 389 10.68 -13.28 -38.42
CA LYS A 389 11.70 -14.31 -38.16
C LYS A 389 13.09 -13.73 -37.87
N ASN A 390 13.50 -12.68 -38.58
CA ASN A 390 14.77 -11.99 -38.27
C ASN A 390 14.70 -11.27 -36.92
N LEU A 391 13.54 -10.72 -36.56
CA LEU A 391 13.34 -10.07 -35.28
C LEU A 391 13.34 -11.08 -34.13
N GLU A 392 12.77 -12.27 -34.31
CA GLU A 392 12.83 -13.36 -33.34
C GLU A 392 14.26 -13.69 -32.93
N VAL A 393 15.17 -13.89 -33.90
CA VAL A 393 16.59 -14.16 -33.65
C VAL A 393 17.23 -13.03 -32.84
N LEU A 394 16.98 -11.77 -33.23
CA LEU A 394 17.48 -10.62 -32.49
C LEU A 394 16.95 -10.54 -31.05
N LEU A 395 15.68 -10.87 -30.82
CA LEU A 395 15.10 -10.84 -29.48
C LEU A 395 15.65 -11.97 -28.60
N LEU A 396 15.89 -13.16 -29.16
CA LEU A 396 16.52 -14.27 -28.47
C LEU A 396 17.96 -13.93 -28.05
N GLU A 397 18.75 -13.28 -28.90
CA GLU A 397 20.11 -12.84 -28.53
C GLU A 397 20.10 -11.77 -27.44
N ASN A 398 19.15 -10.82 -27.52
CA ASN A 398 19.14 -9.66 -26.63
C ASN A 398 18.40 -9.90 -25.31
N CYS A 399 17.64 -10.98 -25.15
CA CYS A 399 17.01 -11.31 -23.86
C CYS A 399 18.01 -11.75 -22.79
N GLU A 400 19.25 -12.08 -23.17
CA GLU A 400 20.35 -12.42 -22.26
C GLU A 400 21.46 -11.34 -22.22
N ALA A 401 21.23 -10.16 -22.80
CA ALA A 401 22.22 -9.08 -22.84
C ALA A 401 22.60 -8.57 -21.43
N GLU A 402 23.83 -8.07 -21.24
CA GLU A 402 24.28 -7.55 -19.94
C GLU A 402 23.45 -6.36 -19.46
N GLN A 403 23.04 -5.48 -20.38
CA GLN A 403 22.29 -4.27 -20.07
C GLN A 403 20.81 -4.58 -19.82
N SER A 404 20.29 -4.18 -18.64
CA SER A 404 18.89 -4.43 -18.27
C SER A 404 17.88 -3.78 -19.23
N GLU A 405 18.21 -2.64 -19.81
CA GLU A 405 17.35 -1.88 -20.70
C GLU A 405 17.13 -2.61 -22.03
N VAL A 406 18.16 -3.35 -22.47
CA VAL A 406 18.14 -4.18 -23.68
C VAL A 406 17.24 -5.40 -23.45
N ARG A 407 17.43 -6.10 -22.32
CA ARG A 407 16.59 -7.24 -21.93
C ARG A 407 15.13 -6.84 -21.74
N PHE A 408 14.88 -5.70 -21.07
CA PHE A 408 13.54 -5.13 -20.91
C PHE A 408 12.86 -4.89 -22.27
N SER A 409 13.59 -4.30 -23.21
CA SER A 409 13.07 -4.05 -24.57
C SER A 409 12.78 -5.35 -25.31
N ALA A 410 13.67 -6.35 -25.21
CA ALA A 410 13.49 -7.65 -25.83
C ALA A 410 12.22 -8.36 -25.34
N ILE A 411 12.02 -8.39 -24.02
CA ILE A 411 10.85 -9.03 -23.39
C ILE A 411 9.57 -8.24 -23.69
N ARG A 412 9.63 -6.90 -23.72
CA ARG A 412 8.48 -6.08 -24.14
C ARG A 412 8.05 -6.37 -25.57
N TRP A 413 9.00 -6.55 -26.47
CA TRP A 413 8.70 -6.82 -27.87
C TRP A 413 8.21 -8.25 -28.07
N ALA A 414 8.78 -9.22 -27.37
CA ALA A 414 8.26 -10.60 -27.34
C ALA A 414 6.81 -10.65 -26.82
N THR A 415 6.46 -9.83 -25.83
CA THR A 415 5.10 -9.78 -25.27
C THR A 415 4.08 -9.03 -26.13
N THR A 416 4.51 -8.03 -26.91
CA THR A 416 3.58 -7.13 -27.63
C THR A 416 3.48 -7.36 -29.13
N LEU A 417 4.53 -7.88 -29.78
CA LEU A 417 4.58 -8.02 -31.24
C LEU A 417 4.07 -9.36 -31.75
N TYR A 418 4.24 -10.41 -30.95
CA TYR A 418 3.88 -11.77 -31.32
C TYR A 418 2.59 -12.22 -30.63
N ASP A 419 1.87 -13.09 -31.33
CA ASP A 419 0.69 -13.75 -30.78
C ASP A 419 1.01 -14.52 -29.48
N THR A 420 0.00 -14.73 -28.64
CA THR A 420 0.17 -15.47 -27.38
C THR A 420 0.56 -16.93 -27.62
N GLN A 421 0.24 -17.50 -28.78
CA GLN A 421 0.62 -18.86 -29.21
C GLN A 421 2.04 -18.97 -29.78
N HIS A 422 2.75 -17.85 -29.99
CA HIS A 422 4.06 -17.88 -30.64
C HIS A 422 5.17 -18.42 -29.70
N CYS A 423 5.56 -19.68 -29.88
CA CYS A 423 6.50 -20.42 -29.01
C CYS A 423 7.82 -19.67 -28.71
N PRO A 424 8.56 -19.12 -29.70
CA PRO A 424 9.80 -18.38 -29.45
C PRO A 424 9.62 -17.19 -28.49
N SER A 425 8.53 -16.44 -28.66
CA SER A 425 8.26 -15.27 -27.82
C SER A 425 7.93 -15.65 -26.38
N ARG A 426 7.23 -16.78 -26.18
CA ARG A 426 6.94 -17.32 -24.85
C ARG A 426 8.18 -17.89 -24.20
N TYR A 427 9.07 -18.53 -24.96
CA TYR A 427 10.38 -18.97 -24.46
C TYR A 427 11.22 -17.79 -23.95
N ILE A 428 11.28 -16.67 -24.68
CA ILE A 428 11.93 -15.43 -24.22
C ILE A 428 11.29 -14.92 -22.91
N CYS A 429 9.97 -15.00 -22.78
CA CYS A 429 9.32 -14.63 -21.53
C CYS A 429 9.68 -15.59 -20.38
N MET A 430 9.82 -16.89 -20.64
CA MET A 430 10.26 -17.85 -19.60
C MET A 430 11.66 -17.52 -19.09
N THR A 431 12.61 -17.22 -19.98
CA THR A 431 13.98 -16.82 -19.59
C THR A 431 13.97 -15.49 -18.84
N GLY A 432 13.17 -14.52 -19.29
CA GLY A 432 12.96 -13.22 -18.65
C GLY A 432 12.35 -13.27 -17.25
N ALA A 433 11.60 -14.32 -16.92
CA ALA A 433 10.96 -14.46 -15.61
C ALA A 433 11.96 -14.62 -14.45
N SER A 434 13.22 -14.99 -14.76
CA SER A 434 14.30 -15.06 -13.78
C SER A 434 15.19 -13.82 -13.68
N ASP A 435 14.87 -12.73 -14.39
CA ASP A 435 15.71 -11.53 -14.43
C ASP A 435 15.97 -10.94 -13.03
N VAL A 436 17.11 -10.28 -12.85
CA VAL A 436 17.46 -9.59 -11.61
C VAL A 436 16.55 -8.37 -11.36
N LYS A 437 16.06 -7.70 -12.41
CA LYS A 437 15.18 -6.53 -12.31
C LYS A 437 13.70 -6.93 -12.22
N LEU A 438 12.96 -6.31 -11.30
CA LEU A 438 11.56 -6.67 -10.99
C LEU A 438 10.60 -6.39 -12.14
N ASP A 439 10.73 -5.24 -12.79
CA ASP A 439 9.92 -4.81 -13.94
C ASP A 439 10.04 -5.75 -15.14
N ILE A 440 11.24 -6.25 -15.42
CA ILE A 440 11.49 -7.25 -16.46
C ILE A 440 10.79 -8.56 -16.11
N ARG A 441 10.92 -9.04 -14.86
CA ARG A 441 10.23 -10.26 -14.40
C ARG A 441 8.72 -10.14 -14.49
N GLU A 442 8.15 -9.02 -14.02
CA GLU A 442 6.71 -8.78 -14.06
C GLU A 442 6.20 -8.75 -15.51
N MET A 443 6.92 -8.10 -16.41
CA MET A 443 6.55 -8.08 -17.83
C MET A 443 6.62 -9.47 -18.48
N ALA A 444 7.68 -10.23 -18.19
CA ALA A 444 7.81 -11.61 -18.62
C ALA A 444 6.66 -12.49 -18.11
N LEU A 445 6.31 -12.38 -16.83
CA LEU A 445 5.19 -13.11 -16.21
C LEU A 445 3.83 -12.67 -16.78
N ALA A 446 3.63 -11.39 -17.08
CA ALA A 446 2.44 -10.91 -17.79
C ALA A 446 2.35 -11.52 -19.19
N GLY A 447 3.48 -11.62 -19.90
CA GLY A 447 3.61 -12.30 -21.18
C GLY A 447 3.25 -13.79 -21.16
N LEU A 448 3.36 -14.43 -20.00
CA LEU A 448 3.03 -15.84 -19.79
C LEU A 448 1.63 -16.02 -19.14
N ASN A 449 0.91 -14.93 -18.86
CA ASN A 449 -0.33 -14.97 -18.08
C ASN A 449 -0.15 -15.64 -16.70
N LEU A 450 0.95 -15.30 -16.01
CA LEU A 450 1.33 -15.81 -14.68
C LEU A 450 1.39 -14.71 -13.59
N LEU A 451 1.11 -13.45 -13.94
CA LEU A 451 1.21 -12.32 -12.98
C LEU A 451 0.13 -12.36 -11.88
N ASN A 452 -1.05 -12.91 -12.19
CA ASN A 452 -2.22 -12.93 -11.30
C ASN A 452 -2.18 -14.05 -10.24
N ASP A 453 -1.22 -14.99 -10.31
CA ASP A 453 -1.06 -16.02 -9.27
C ASP A 453 -0.49 -15.44 -7.94
N VAL A 454 -0.11 -14.15 -7.92
CA VAL A 454 0.45 -13.46 -6.73
C VAL A 454 -0.51 -12.43 -6.12
N ARG A 455 -1.63 -12.09 -6.79
CA ARG A 455 -2.62 -11.12 -6.27
C ARG A 455 -4.03 -11.62 -6.59
N GLN A 456 -4.80 -11.85 -5.54
CA GLN A 456 -6.18 -12.33 -5.57
C GLN A 456 -7.04 -11.69 -6.68
N SER A 457 -7.80 -12.56 -7.33
CA SER A 457 -8.73 -12.35 -8.44
C SER A 457 -9.73 -11.21 -8.24
N SER A 458 -9.63 -10.16 -9.06
CA SER A 458 -10.77 -9.27 -9.41
C SER A 458 -10.43 -8.33 -10.59
N ALA A 459 -10.25 -8.87 -11.80
CA ALA A 459 -10.39 -8.10 -13.04
C ALA A 459 -10.65 -9.07 -14.20
N GLY A 460 -11.62 -8.75 -15.05
CA GLY A 460 -12.22 -9.65 -16.06
C GLY A 460 -11.21 -10.44 -16.90
N SER A 461 -11.48 -11.73 -17.08
CA SER A 461 -10.68 -12.64 -17.89
C SER A 461 -10.69 -12.20 -19.35
N VAL A 462 -9.56 -11.70 -19.83
CA VAL A 462 -9.27 -11.66 -21.26
C VAL A 462 -8.96 -13.10 -21.69
N ASP A 463 -9.58 -13.56 -22.78
CA ASP A 463 -9.45 -14.90 -23.34
C ASP A 463 -8.00 -15.12 -23.88
N PHE A 464 -7.09 -15.60 -23.02
CA PHE A 464 -5.69 -15.85 -23.36
C PHE A 464 -5.54 -17.21 -24.03
N LYS A 465 -5.04 -17.24 -25.27
CA LYS A 465 -4.83 -18.48 -26.03
C LYS A 465 -3.40 -18.99 -25.85
N TYR A 466 -3.26 -20.17 -25.25
CA TYR A 466 -1.96 -20.82 -25.05
C TYR A 466 -1.44 -21.49 -26.35
N PRO A 467 -0.11 -21.56 -26.55
CA PRO A 467 0.50 -22.36 -27.62
C PRO A 467 0.14 -23.84 -27.54
N ASP A 468 0.21 -24.54 -28.68
CA ASP A 468 0.19 -26.00 -28.68
C ASP A 468 1.32 -26.56 -27.82
N VAL A 469 0.98 -27.49 -26.92
CA VAL A 469 1.92 -28.01 -25.92
C VAL A 469 3.04 -28.80 -26.58
N THR A 470 2.76 -29.54 -27.65
CA THR A 470 3.75 -30.35 -28.36
C THR A 470 4.74 -29.46 -29.08
N GLU A 471 4.26 -28.41 -29.77
CA GLU A 471 5.11 -27.40 -30.41
C GLU A 471 6.00 -26.67 -29.40
N MET A 472 5.44 -26.25 -28.25
CA MET A 472 6.19 -25.53 -27.23
C MET A 472 7.26 -26.41 -26.56
N LEU A 473 6.91 -27.65 -26.20
CA LEU A 473 7.87 -28.62 -25.65
C LEU A 473 8.99 -28.93 -26.65
N ASN A 474 8.64 -29.16 -27.91
CA ASN A 474 9.62 -29.34 -28.98
C ASN A 474 10.54 -28.12 -29.04
N TYR A 475 10.00 -26.91 -29.09
CA TYR A 475 10.80 -25.69 -29.16
C TYR A 475 11.79 -25.58 -28.00
N ILE A 476 11.36 -25.83 -26.76
CA ILE A 476 12.23 -25.83 -25.58
C ILE A 476 13.36 -26.85 -25.72
N CYS A 477 13.04 -28.08 -26.13
CA CYS A 477 14.04 -29.13 -26.33
C CYS A 477 15.01 -28.80 -27.49
N HIS A 478 14.55 -28.10 -28.55
CA HIS A 478 15.43 -27.65 -29.62
C HIS A 478 16.38 -26.53 -29.16
N GLN A 479 15.90 -25.59 -28.34
CA GLN A 479 16.75 -24.53 -27.75
C GLN A 479 17.75 -25.08 -26.74
N ARG A 480 17.41 -26.18 -26.07
CA ARG A 480 18.27 -26.84 -25.08
C ARG A 480 18.30 -28.36 -25.25
N PRO A 481 19.05 -28.88 -26.25
CA PRO A 481 19.09 -30.31 -26.55
C PRO A 481 19.60 -31.18 -25.39
N GLN A 482 20.37 -30.60 -24.46
CA GLN A 482 20.87 -31.29 -23.26
C GLN A 482 19.75 -31.85 -22.38
N LEU A 483 18.52 -31.32 -22.47
CA LEU A 483 17.37 -31.86 -21.75
C LEU A 483 17.06 -33.32 -22.11
N LEU A 484 17.35 -33.73 -23.35
CA LEU A 484 17.01 -35.07 -23.86
C LEU A 484 18.09 -36.11 -23.56
N CYS A 485 19.26 -35.71 -23.06
CA CYS A 485 20.34 -36.63 -22.71
C CYS A 485 20.06 -37.30 -21.35
N SER A 486 20.09 -38.63 -21.31
CA SER A 486 19.90 -39.41 -20.09
C SER A 486 21.23 -39.61 -19.35
N ASP A 487 21.54 -38.76 -18.37
CA ASP A 487 22.50 -39.13 -17.34
C ASP A 487 21.76 -39.87 -16.22
N ASP A 488 22.07 -41.15 -16.06
CA ASP A 488 21.52 -42.02 -15.01
C ASP A 488 21.97 -41.60 -13.59
N GLN A 489 22.88 -40.63 -13.48
CA GLN A 489 23.30 -40.01 -12.23
C GLN A 489 23.11 -38.50 -12.31
N ARG A 490 21.93 -38.04 -11.90
CA ARG A 490 21.45 -36.65 -11.89
C ARG A 490 22.14 -35.76 -10.84
N ASN A 491 23.46 -35.83 -10.79
CA ASN A 491 24.37 -34.93 -10.09
C ASN A 491 24.81 -33.75 -10.98
N GLY A 492 24.12 -33.52 -12.10
CA GLY A 492 24.46 -32.49 -13.09
C GLY A 492 23.97 -31.09 -12.69
N LYS A 493 24.65 -30.06 -13.22
CA LYS A 493 24.31 -28.64 -13.06
C LYS A 493 22.91 -28.32 -13.60
N LEU A 494 22.20 -27.37 -12.99
CA LEU A 494 20.86 -26.96 -13.44
C LEU A 494 20.92 -26.35 -14.86
N LEU A 495 20.09 -26.85 -15.79
CA LEU A 495 20.14 -26.44 -17.21
C LEU A 495 19.56 -25.03 -17.47
N PHE A 496 18.66 -24.57 -16.61
CA PHE A 496 18.10 -23.23 -16.54
C PHE A 496 18.11 -22.73 -15.10
N PRO A 497 18.11 -21.41 -14.83
CA PRO A 497 17.90 -20.89 -13.48
C PRO A 497 16.59 -21.42 -12.85
N SER A 498 16.57 -21.63 -11.52
CA SER A 498 15.38 -22.20 -10.84
C SER A 498 14.09 -21.43 -11.13
N LYS A 499 14.15 -20.08 -11.18
CA LYS A 499 12.99 -19.23 -11.48
C LYS A 499 12.49 -19.35 -12.93
N THR A 500 13.39 -19.63 -13.87
CA THR A 500 13.04 -19.93 -15.26
C THR A 500 12.26 -21.23 -15.31
N PHE A 501 12.77 -22.28 -14.67
CA PHE A 501 12.07 -23.57 -14.59
C PHE A 501 10.70 -23.44 -13.91
N LEU A 502 10.60 -22.72 -12.78
CA LEU A 502 9.31 -22.50 -12.10
C LEU A 502 8.27 -21.88 -13.04
N SER A 503 8.65 -20.83 -13.77
CA SER A 503 7.75 -20.13 -14.70
C SER A 503 7.44 -20.98 -15.95
N MET A 504 8.43 -21.72 -16.45
CA MET A 504 8.29 -22.64 -17.57
C MET A 504 7.32 -23.77 -17.24
N ILE A 505 7.48 -24.43 -16.08
CA ILE A 505 6.59 -25.51 -15.63
C ILE A 505 5.16 -24.99 -15.48
N LYS A 506 4.96 -23.86 -14.78
CA LYS A 506 3.63 -23.25 -14.60
C LYS A 506 2.97 -22.93 -15.95
N PHE A 507 3.71 -22.37 -16.89
CA PHE A 507 3.17 -22.04 -18.22
C PHE A 507 2.84 -23.31 -19.03
N LEU A 508 3.73 -24.30 -19.05
CA LEU A 508 3.49 -25.56 -19.76
C LEU A 508 2.28 -26.31 -19.20
N MET A 509 2.07 -26.30 -17.88
CA MET A 509 0.88 -26.89 -17.27
C MET A 509 -0.41 -26.19 -17.73
N LYS A 510 -0.41 -24.85 -17.85
CA LYS A 510 -1.54 -24.11 -18.47
C LYS A 510 -1.73 -24.45 -19.95
N CYS A 511 -0.66 -24.69 -20.72
CA CYS A 511 -0.77 -25.21 -22.08
C CYS A 511 -1.47 -26.58 -22.11
N PHE A 512 -1.09 -27.51 -21.22
CA PHE A 512 -1.75 -28.81 -21.09
C PHE A 512 -3.22 -28.72 -20.64
N GLU A 513 -3.60 -27.71 -19.86
CA GLU A 513 -5.00 -27.45 -19.46
C GLU A 513 -5.83 -26.92 -20.62
N SER A 514 -5.23 -26.12 -21.50
CA SER A 514 -5.90 -25.54 -22.66
C SER A 514 -6.05 -26.49 -23.86
N SER A 515 -5.28 -27.58 -23.90
CA SER A 515 -5.35 -28.55 -24.98
C SER A 515 -6.54 -29.49 -24.81
N ASP A 516 -7.64 -29.23 -25.52
CA ASP A 516 -8.78 -30.15 -25.66
C ASP A 516 -8.35 -31.39 -26.47
N SER A 517 -7.88 -32.45 -25.82
CA SER A 517 -7.74 -33.76 -26.48
C SER A 517 -7.94 -34.91 -25.51
N PRO A 518 -9.14 -35.53 -25.49
CA PRO A 518 -9.43 -36.68 -24.65
C PRO A 518 -8.80 -38.00 -25.13
N ASN A 519 -8.04 -38.04 -26.22
CA ASN A 519 -7.53 -39.29 -26.81
C ASN A 519 -6.20 -39.09 -27.56
N LEU A 520 -5.07 -39.07 -26.84
CA LEU A 520 -3.76 -39.38 -27.44
C LEU A 520 -3.65 -40.91 -27.59
N VAL A 521 -4.42 -41.45 -28.54
CA VAL A 521 -4.36 -42.86 -28.93
C VAL A 521 -3.29 -43.01 -30.01
N LYS A 522 -2.24 -43.77 -29.68
CA LYS A 522 -1.25 -44.38 -30.59
C LYS A 522 -0.28 -43.42 -31.30
N GLU A 523 0.62 -42.81 -30.54
CA GLU A 523 1.94 -42.45 -31.07
C GLU A 523 3.03 -43.10 -30.22
N ASP A 524 4.18 -43.34 -30.85
CA ASP A 524 5.38 -43.94 -30.23
C ASP A 524 5.65 -43.28 -28.84
N PRO A 525 5.88 -44.04 -27.74
CA PRO A 525 6.08 -43.48 -26.40
C PRO A 525 7.20 -42.41 -26.32
N SER A 526 8.10 -42.40 -27.29
CA SER A 526 9.18 -41.41 -27.48
C SER A 526 8.69 -40.01 -27.90
N HIS A 527 7.49 -39.90 -28.50
CA HIS A 527 6.94 -38.65 -29.03
C HIS A 527 5.84 -38.02 -28.16
N SER A 528 5.36 -38.72 -27.11
CA SER A 528 4.33 -38.19 -26.20
C SER A 528 4.75 -36.85 -25.57
N PRO A 529 3.88 -35.81 -25.59
CA PRO A 529 4.16 -34.54 -24.90
C PRO A 529 4.28 -34.76 -23.38
N VAL A 530 3.55 -35.72 -22.81
CA VAL A 530 3.69 -36.10 -21.39
C VAL A 530 5.07 -36.69 -21.12
N ALA A 531 5.56 -37.58 -21.99
CA ALA A 531 6.90 -38.15 -21.83
C ALA A 531 8.01 -37.09 -21.88
N LYS A 532 7.92 -36.11 -22.80
CA LYS A 532 8.84 -34.97 -22.87
C LYS A 532 8.74 -34.06 -21.66
N MET A 533 7.53 -33.80 -21.18
CA MET A 533 7.33 -33.03 -19.95
C MET A 533 7.94 -33.74 -18.73
N CYS A 534 7.77 -35.05 -18.60
CA CYS A 534 8.43 -35.83 -17.55
C CYS A 534 9.96 -35.66 -17.58
N ILE A 535 10.58 -35.64 -18.76
CA ILE A 535 12.02 -35.38 -18.90
C ILE A 535 12.40 -33.98 -18.41
N ILE A 536 11.63 -32.94 -18.76
CA ILE A 536 11.88 -31.57 -18.29
C ILE A 536 11.75 -31.48 -16.76
N LEU A 537 10.70 -32.08 -16.20
CA LEU A 537 10.45 -32.10 -14.76
C LEU A 537 11.53 -32.88 -14.00
N GLU A 538 12.03 -33.97 -14.56
CA GLU A 538 13.16 -34.73 -14.03
C GLU A 538 14.47 -33.91 -14.01
N ASN A 539 14.73 -33.11 -15.05
CA ASN A 539 15.86 -32.19 -15.09
C ASN A 539 15.72 -31.03 -14.09
N ALA A 540 14.49 -30.57 -13.84
CA ALA A 540 14.20 -29.55 -12.83
C ALA A 540 14.49 -30.03 -11.39
N MET A 541 14.55 -31.34 -11.17
CA MET A 541 14.88 -31.99 -9.90
C MET A 541 16.38 -32.34 -9.73
N SER A 542 17.26 -31.62 -10.41
CA SER A 542 18.71 -31.69 -10.15
C SER A 542 19.05 -31.16 -8.74
N TYR A 543 20.14 -31.63 -8.14
CA TYR A 543 20.61 -31.18 -6.81
C TYR A 543 20.75 -29.64 -6.66
N GLU A 544 21.07 -28.90 -7.73
CA GLU A 544 21.18 -27.43 -7.70
C GLU A 544 19.80 -26.71 -7.73
N GLY A 545 18.72 -27.45 -7.96
CA GLY A 545 17.37 -26.94 -7.96
C GLY A 545 16.95 -26.47 -6.57
N SER A 546 16.22 -25.35 -6.51
CA SER A 546 15.60 -24.91 -5.26
C SER A 546 14.55 -25.91 -4.76
N SER A 547 14.33 -26.00 -3.45
CA SER A 547 13.30 -26.89 -2.86
C SER A 547 11.89 -26.62 -3.42
N GLU A 548 11.54 -25.36 -3.67
CA GLU A 548 10.28 -24.96 -4.32
C GLU A 548 10.15 -25.56 -5.73
N LEU A 549 11.25 -25.59 -6.49
CA LEU A 549 11.27 -26.17 -7.82
C LEU A 549 11.05 -27.68 -7.79
N HIS A 550 11.68 -28.38 -6.84
CA HIS A 550 11.48 -29.83 -6.67
C HIS A 550 10.03 -30.16 -6.31
N ALA A 551 9.45 -29.41 -5.38
CA ALA A 551 8.06 -29.56 -4.99
C ALA A 551 7.11 -29.32 -6.17
N LEU A 552 7.29 -28.24 -6.93
CA LEU A 552 6.48 -27.96 -8.13
C LEU A 552 6.66 -29.04 -9.19
N ALA A 553 7.88 -29.52 -9.41
CA ALA A 553 8.15 -30.52 -10.43
C ALA A 553 7.49 -31.86 -10.09
N LEU A 554 7.59 -32.33 -8.84
CA LEU A 554 6.91 -33.54 -8.38
C LEU A 554 5.40 -33.42 -8.42
N LYS A 555 4.84 -32.28 -7.98
CA LYS A 555 3.41 -31.98 -8.12
C LYS A 555 2.98 -32.03 -9.59
N SER A 556 3.74 -31.42 -10.50
CA SER A 556 3.40 -31.45 -11.93
C SER A 556 3.44 -32.87 -12.52
N LEU A 557 4.35 -33.73 -12.04
CA LEU A 557 4.35 -35.16 -12.42
C LEU A 557 3.10 -35.90 -11.95
N VAL A 558 2.62 -35.61 -10.74
CA VAL A 558 1.34 -36.13 -10.24
C VAL A 558 0.18 -35.63 -11.11
N ASP A 559 0.13 -34.36 -11.48
CA ASP A 559 -0.94 -33.85 -12.37
C ASP A 559 -0.93 -34.53 -13.74
N LEU A 560 0.25 -34.76 -14.31
CA LEU A 560 0.37 -35.48 -15.58
C LEU A 560 -0.11 -36.92 -15.48
N SER A 561 0.01 -37.54 -14.31
CA SER A 561 -0.50 -38.89 -14.08
C SER A 561 -2.03 -38.97 -14.19
N SER A 562 -2.76 -37.90 -13.85
CA SER A 562 -4.22 -37.85 -14.04
C SER A 562 -4.63 -37.85 -15.52
N ARG A 563 -3.73 -37.41 -16.41
CA ARG A 563 -3.95 -37.36 -17.87
C ARG A 563 -3.55 -38.66 -18.55
N GLU A 564 -2.33 -39.16 -18.28
CA GLU A 564 -1.82 -40.42 -18.83
C GLU A 564 -1.33 -41.39 -17.73
N PRO A 565 -2.25 -41.99 -16.94
CA PRO A 565 -1.89 -42.78 -15.75
C PRO A 565 -0.93 -43.93 -16.06
N LYS A 566 -1.16 -44.64 -17.18
CA LYS A 566 -0.36 -45.81 -17.58
C LYS A 566 1.07 -45.45 -17.97
N LEU A 567 1.28 -44.32 -18.65
CA LEU A 567 2.61 -43.89 -19.08
C LEU A 567 3.45 -43.48 -17.87
N VAL A 568 2.85 -42.69 -16.97
CA VAL A 568 3.52 -42.19 -15.77
C VAL A 568 3.81 -43.33 -14.79
N SER A 569 2.85 -44.23 -14.54
CA SER A 569 3.05 -45.36 -13.63
C SER A 569 4.16 -46.30 -14.13
N LEU A 570 4.19 -46.62 -15.42
CA LEU A 570 5.25 -47.46 -16.02
C LEU A 570 6.62 -46.77 -15.95
N ARG A 571 6.70 -45.47 -16.30
CA ARG A 571 7.97 -44.72 -16.29
C ARG A 571 8.62 -44.68 -14.90
N TYR A 572 7.81 -44.57 -13.84
CA TYR A 572 8.31 -44.46 -12.48
C TYR A 572 8.41 -45.80 -11.73
N ALA A 573 7.79 -46.87 -12.23
CA ALA A 573 8.00 -48.24 -11.74
C ALA A 573 9.48 -48.66 -11.86
N ASP A 574 10.17 -48.25 -12.93
CA ASP A 574 11.61 -48.50 -13.10
C ASP A 574 12.51 -47.57 -12.26
N ARG A 575 11.93 -46.57 -11.58
CA ARG A 575 12.64 -45.51 -10.85
C ARG A 575 12.28 -45.42 -9.37
N ILE A 576 11.74 -46.50 -8.79
CA ILE A 576 11.35 -46.57 -7.37
C ILE A 576 12.48 -46.15 -6.43
N GLN A 577 13.72 -46.59 -6.69
CA GLN A 577 14.86 -46.22 -5.84
C GLN A 577 15.14 -44.71 -5.83
N TRP A 578 14.93 -44.03 -6.95
CA TRP A 578 15.07 -42.58 -7.05
C TRP A 578 13.96 -41.87 -6.28
N LEU A 579 12.69 -42.30 -6.43
CA LEU A 579 11.57 -41.77 -5.66
C LEU A 579 11.74 -41.97 -4.14
N ARG A 580 12.31 -43.10 -3.71
CA ARG A 580 12.65 -43.36 -2.30
C ARG A 580 13.62 -42.32 -1.75
N GLY A 581 14.62 -41.91 -2.53
CA GLY A 581 15.54 -40.84 -2.14
C GLY A 581 14.85 -39.51 -1.87
N LEU A 582 13.73 -39.23 -2.56
CA LEU A 582 12.96 -38.00 -2.43
C LEU A 582 12.02 -37.99 -1.20
N LEU A 583 11.74 -39.14 -0.58
CA LEU A 583 11.02 -39.21 0.70
C LEU A 583 11.81 -38.57 1.86
N ALA A 584 13.11 -38.37 1.69
CA ALA A 584 14.02 -37.73 2.64
C ALA A 584 14.19 -36.21 2.40
N HIS A 585 13.43 -35.62 1.47
CA HIS A 585 13.62 -34.24 1.05
C HIS A 585 13.25 -33.23 2.16
N VAL A 586 13.92 -32.08 2.19
CA VAL A 586 13.71 -31.05 3.24
C VAL A 586 12.32 -30.40 3.18
N ASP A 587 11.76 -30.31 1.98
CA ASP A 587 10.43 -29.76 1.72
C ASP A 587 9.33 -30.82 1.92
N SER A 588 8.26 -30.49 2.66
CA SER A 588 7.14 -31.41 2.93
C SER A 588 6.31 -31.73 1.69
N ASP A 589 6.08 -30.74 0.84
CA ASP A 589 5.26 -30.90 -0.37
C ASP A 589 5.95 -31.82 -1.37
N ALA A 590 7.28 -31.69 -1.49
CA ALA A 590 8.08 -32.61 -2.29
C ALA A 590 7.99 -34.05 -1.75
N ARG A 591 8.10 -34.25 -0.44
CA ARG A 591 7.98 -35.59 0.18
C ARG A 591 6.62 -36.23 -0.06
N GLU A 592 5.55 -35.45 0.10
CA GLU A 592 4.20 -35.93 -0.13
C GLU A 592 3.95 -36.28 -1.61
N ALA A 593 4.35 -35.40 -2.53
CA ALA A 593 4.21 -35.67 -3.97
C ALA A 593 5.03 -36.88 -4.42
N ALA A 594 6.23 -37.09 -3.87
CA ALA A 594 7.03 -38.29 -4.10
C ALA A 594 6.35 -39.56 -3.56
N ALA A 595 5.79 -39.50 -2.35
CA ALA A 595 5.01 -40.59 -1.77
C ALA A 595 3.76 -40.94 -2.60
N ARG A 596 3.09 -39.93 -3.14
CA ARG A 596 1.94 -40.10 -4.03
C ARG A 596 2.33 -40.74 -5.36
N LEU A 597 3.41 -40.27 -6.00
CA LEU A 597 3.97 -40.90 -7.21
C LEU A 597 4.38 -42.36 -6.97
N LEU A 598 4.90 -42.70 -5.78
CA LEU A 598 5.16 -44.10 -5.41
C LEU A 598 3.88 -44.93 -5.37
N GLY A 599 2.80 -44.39 -4.81
CA GLY A 599 1.47 -45.02 -4.84
C GLY A 599 0.97 -45.25 -6.26
N ILE A 600 1.12 -44.27 -7.15
CA ILE A 600 0.73 -44.37 -8.57
C ILE A 600 1.60 -45.39 -9.31
N ALA A 601 2.92 -45.34 -9.13
CA ALA A 601 3.86 -46.28 -9.73
C ALA A 601 3.63 -47.72 -9.26
N SER A 602 3.11 -47.91 -8.03
CA SER A 602 2.81 -49.25 -7.51
C SER A 602 1.80 -50.03 -8.35
N SER A 603 0.90 -49.34 -9.06
CA SER A 603 -0.06 -49.96 -9.98
C SER A 603 0.58 -50.65 -11.19
N ALA A 604 1.83 -50.30 -11.52
CA ALA A 604 2.61 -50.91 -12.60
C ALA A 604 3.68 -51.90 -12.09
N LEU A 605 3.83 -52.05 -10.77
CA LEU A 605 4.73 -53.06 -10.18
C LEU A 605 4.07 -54.44 -10.16
N SER A 606 4.90 -55.49 -10.09
CA SER A 606 4.38 -56.82 -9.75
C SER A 606 3.84 -56.83 -8.32
N SER A 607 2.83 -57.67 -8.04
CA SER A 607 2.25 -57.81 -6.70
C SER A 607 3.31 -58.12 -5.64
N SER A 608 4.29 -58.98 -5.96
CA SER A 608 5.40 -59.28 -5.05
C SER A 608 6.27 -58.05 -4.77
N ALA A 609 6.63 -57.25 -5.78
CA ALA A 609 7.48 -56.08 -5.62
C ALA A 609 6.80 -54.97 -4.80
N ALA A 610 5.50 -54.74 -5.03
CA ALA A 610 4.72 -53.76 -4.27
C ALA A 610 4.56 -54.16 -2.79
N LEU A 611 4.31 -55.44 -2.51
CA LEU A 611 4.20 -55.96 -1.14
C LEU A 611 5.55 -55.97 -0.41
N THR A 612 6.65 -56.30 -1.10
CA THR A 612 8.00 -56.17 -0.53
C THR A 612 8.30 -54.72 -0.15
N LEU A 613 8.01 -53.77 -1.04
CA LEU A 613 8.18 -52.34 -0.78
C LEU A 613 7.39 -51.87 0.46
N LEU A 614 6.12 -52.29 0.58
CA LEU A 614 5.29 -51.96 1.74
C LEU A 614 5.82 -52.59 3.03
N SER A 615 6.31 -53.84 2.97
CA SER A 615 6.92 -54.53 4.11
C SER A 615 8.21 -53.85 4.60
N GLU A 616 9.03 -53.33 3.67
CA GLU A 616 10.24 -52.58 4.01
C GLU A 616 9.92 -51.25 4.71
N PHE A 617 8.93 -50.50 4.23
CA PHE A 617 8.53 -49.24 4.86
C PHE A 617 7.89 -49.46 6.24
N THR A 618 7.00 -50.44 6.37
CA THR A 618 6.37 -50.77 7.65
C THR A 618 7.39 -51.30 8.66
N SER A 619 8.32 -52.18 8.25
CA SER A 619 9.41 -52.66 9.12
C SER A 619 10.38 -51.55 9.54
N THR A 620 10.69 -50.60 8.64
CA THR A 620 11.51 -49.42 8.97
C THR A 620 10.92 -48.69 10.17
N LEU A 621 9.61 -48.40 10.17
CA LEU A 621 8.97 -47.68 11.27
C LEU A 621 8.79 -48.52 12.54
N ASN A 622 8.63 -49.84 12.42
CA ASN A 622 8.39 -50.71 13.56
C ASN A 622 9.69 -51.10 14.32
N GLN A 623 10.79 -51.31 13.59
CA GLN A 623 12.07 -51.77 14.15
C GLN A 623 13.07 -50.62 14.40
N ASN A 624 13.07 -49.57 13.57
CA ASN A 624 14.08 -48.50 13.61
C ASN A 624 13.45 -47.12 13.35
N ARG A 625 13.03 -46.40 14.40
CA ARG A 625 12.55 -45.01 14.28
C ARG A 625 13.58 -44.19 13.47
N PRO A 626 13.23 -43.65 12.30
CA PRO A 626 14.19 -42.89 11.49
C PRO A 626 14.77 -41.73 12.29
N THR A 627 16.10 -41.55 12.23
CA THR A 627 16.81 -40.51 13.00
C THR A 627 16.50 -39.10 12.52
N ARG A 628 16.18 -38.94 11.23
CA ARG A 628 15.78 -37.67 10.61
C ARG A 628 14.26 -37.59 10.50
N PHE A 629 13.71 -36.45 10.92
CA PHE A 629 12.28 -36.15 10.85
C PHE A 629 11.75 -36.26 9.41
N GLU A 630 12.54 -35.80 8.43
CA GLU A 630 12.17 -35.76 7.03
C GLU A 630 11.81 -37.14 6.49
N ASN A 631 12.71 -38.10 6.73
CA ASN A 631 12.56 -39.50 6.34
C ASN A 631 11.34 -40.12 7.00
N TYR A 632 11.14 -39.86 8.29
CA TYR A 632 10.02 -40.44 9.04
C TYR A 632 8.68 -39.99 8.44
N HIS A 633 8.52 -38.69 8.25
CA HIS A 633 7.32 -38.12 7.63
C HIS A 633 7.13 -38.60 6.19
N GLY A 634 8.19 -38.67 5.36
CA GLY A 634 8.07 -39.14 3.98
C GLY A 634 7.63 -40.61 3.88
N VAL A 635 8.17 -41.47 4.73
CA VAL A 635 7.78 -42.90 4.81
C VAL A 635 6.32 -43.04 5.30
N LEU A 636 5.88 -42.23 6.27
CA LEU A 636 4.49 -42.22 6.71
C LEU A 636 3.52 -41.86 5.58
N CYS A 637 3.82 -40.83 4.78
CA CYS A 637 3.04 -40.49 3.58
C CYS A 637 3.00 -41.69 2.61
N ALA A 638 4.17 -42.29 2.35
CA ALA A 638 4.30 -43.38 1.37
C ALA A 638 3.50 -44.62 1.77
N ILE A 639 3.45 -44.99 3.06
CA ILE A 639 2.63 -46.11 3.54
C ILE A 639 1.15 -45.90 3.18
N GLY A 640 0.60 -44.70 3.38
CA GLY A 640 -0.80 -44.39 3.05
C GLY A 640 -1.11 -44.60 1.57
N TYR A 641 -0.37 -43.92 0.68
CA TYR A 641 -0.58 -44.00 -0.77
C TYR A 641 -0.27 -45.39 -1.35
N LEU A 642 0.79 -46.05 -0.88
CA LEU A 642 1.16 -47.38 -1.35
C LEU A 642 0.14 -48.45 -0.93
N THR A 643 -0.35 -48.39 0.31
CA THR A 643 -1.38 -49.32 0.80
C THR A 643 -2.68 -49.12 0.03
N ALA A 644 -3.10 -47.87 -0.19
CA ALA A 644 -4.28 -47.54 -0.99
C ALA A 644 -4.14 -47.99 -2.46
N GLY A 645 -2.95 -47.84 -3.05
CA GLY A 645 -2.63 -48.30 -4.41
C GLY A 645 -2.70 -49.84 -4.53
N CYS A 646 -2.15 -50.57 -3.56
CA CYS A 646 -2.23 -52.03 -3.51
C CYS A 646 -3.67 -52.54 -3.31
N LEU A 647 -4.49 -51.83 -2.51
CA LEU A 647 -5.91 -52.14 -2.30
C LEU A 647 -6.71 -51.99 -3.60
N LYS A 648 -6.44 -50.96 -4.41
CA LYS A 648 -7.09 -50.74 -5.72
C LYS A 648 -6.92 -51.93 -6.68
N GLN A 649 -5.81 -52.65 -6.58
CA GLN A 649 -5.49 -53.81 -7.42
C GLN A 649 -5.89 -55.16 -6.80
N SER A 650 -6.52 -55.14 -5.61
CA SER A 650 -7.10 -56.31 -4.91
C SER A 650 -6.15 -57.48 -4.59
N TYR A 651 -4.82 -57.26 -4.55
CA TYR A 651 -3.84 -58.32 -4.26
C TYR A 651 -3.19 -58.24 -2.88
N ILE A 652 -3.57 -57.28 -2.03
CA ILE A 652 -2.97 -57.08 -0.71
C ILE A 652 -3.62 -57.99 0.36
N PRO A 653 -2.84 -58.76 1.15
CA PRO A 653 -3.37 -59.54 2.26
C PRO A 653 -3.89 -58.65 3.40
N GLU A 654 -4.99 -59.05 4.03
CA GLU A 654 -5.62 -58.32 5.15
C GLU A 654 -4.65 -58.08 6.33
N GLU A 655 -3.77 -59.04 6.63
CA GLU A 655 -2.74 -58.90 7.66
C GLU A 655 -1.77 -57.75 7.40
N MET A 656 -1.45 -57.48 6.13
CA MET A 656 -0.52 -56.41 5.75
C MET A 656 -1.19 -55.03 5.86
N VAL A 657 -2.49 -54.96 5.51
CA VAL A 657 -3.31 -53.76 5.73
C VAL A 657 -3.40 -53.47 7.23
N LYS A 658 -3.67 -54.50 8.04
CA LYS A 658 -3.72 -54.38 9.50
C LYS A 658 -2.40 -53.89 10.09
N ASN A 659 -1.26 -54.46 9.68
CA ASN A 659 0.06 -54.02 10.14
C ASN A 659 0.34 -52.55 9.77
N ALA A 660 -0.03 -52.11 8.56
CA ALA A 660 0.10 -50.71 8.16
C ALA A 660 -0.76 -49.78 9.05
N VAL A 661 -2.01 -50.16 9.30
CA VAL A 661 -2.94 -49.41 10.16
C VAL A 661 -2.42 -49.34 11.60
N ASP A 662 -2.00 -50.46 12.19
CA ASP A 662 -1.49 -50.53 13.56
C ASP A 662 -0.26 -49.63 13.76
N ILE A 663 0.65 -49.58 12.79
CA ILE A 663 1.82 -48.69 12.81
C ILE A 663 1.39 -47.22 12.76
N LEU A 664 0.50 -46.85 11.84
CA LEU A 664 0.02 -45.47 11.71
C LEU A 664 -0.70 -45.02 12.98
N VAL A 665 -1.53 -45.89 13.57
CA VAL A 665 -2.23 -45.63 14.85
C VAL A 665 -1.23 -45.44 15.99
N LYS A 666 -0.21 -46.30 16.09
CA LYS A 666 0.86 -46.13 17.07
C LYS A 666 1.58 -44.79 16.91
N VAL A 667 1.81 -44.34 15.67
CA VAL A 667 2.43 -43.04 15.38
C VAL A 667 1.52 -41.88 15.81
N VAL A 668 0.22 -41.96 15.52
CA VAL A 668 -0.78 -40.98 15.99
C VAL A 668 -0.73 -40.85 17.52
N ASP A 669 -0.68 -41.98 18.24
CA ASP A 669 -0.64 -41.99 19.70
C ASP A 669 0.69 -41.50 20.29
N SER A 670 1.83 -41.96 19.75
CA SER A 670 3.14 -41.77 20.39
C SER A 670 3.95 -40.54 19.92
N GLU A 671 3.70 -40.02 18.71
CA GLU A 671 4.54 -38.97 18.10
C GLU A 671 3.96 -37.55 18.26
N GLY A 672 4.75 -36.52 17.89
CA GLY A 672 4.32 -35.11 17.94
C GLY A 672 3.29 -34.74 16.86
N SER A 673 2.67 -33.56 17.00
CA SER A 673 1.55 -33.10 16.15
C SER A 673 1.78 -33.21 14.63
N ALA A 674 2.97 -32.84 14.14
CA ALA A 674 3.28 -32.91 12.71
C ALA A 674 3.28 -34.35 12.15
N LEU A 675 3.86 -35.32 12.87
CA LEU A 675 3.87 -36.72 12.44
C LEU A 675 2.50 -37.38 12.63
N ALA A 676 1.81 -37.04 13.71
CA ALA A 676 0.44 -37.50 13.97
C ALA A 676 -0.53 -37.04 12.86
N SER A 677 -0.41 -35.79 12.40
CA SER A 677 -1.23 -35.26 11.29
C SER A 677 -1.03 -36.05 10.01
N VAL A 678 0.22 -36.39 9.66
CA VAL A 678 0.53 -37.14 8.44
C VAL A 678 0.07 -38.59 8.54
N ALA A 679 0.26 -39.22 9.70
CA ALA A 679 -0.25 -40.57 9.94
C ALA A 679 -1.78 -40.62 9.83
N MET A 680 -2.48 -39.58 10.29
CA MET A 680 -3.92 -39.43 10.12
C MET A 680 -4.34 -39.27 8.66
N ALA A 681 -3.64 -38.46 7.87
CA ALA A 681 -3.88 -38.36 6.43
C ALA A 681 -3.70 -39.72 5.75
N SER A 682 -2.62 -40.45 6.08
CA SER A 682 -2.36 -41.79 5.56
C SER A 682 -3.44 -42.82 5.94
N LEU A 683 -3.99 -42.75 7.16
CA LEU A 683 -5.13 -43.57 7.56
C LEU A 683 -6.38 -43.22 6.74
N GLY A 684 -6.64 -41.93 6.50
CA GLY A 684 -7.69 -41.46 5.60
C GLY A 684 -7.55 -42.00 4.17
N HIS A 685 -6.33 -42.00 3.62
CA HIS A 685 -6.04 -42.54 2.29
C HIS A 685 -6.36 -44.04 2.18
N ILE A 686 -6.08 -44.82 3.23
CA ILE A 686 -6.47 -46.24 3.30
C ILE A 686 -7.99 -46.37 3.41
N GLY A 687 -8.61 -45.55 4.27
CA GLY A 687 -10.06 -45.50 4.50
C GLY A 687 -10.90 -45.20 3.26
N LEU A 688 -10.32 -44.59 2.22
CA LEU A 688 -10.96 -44.38 0.92
C LEU A 688 -11.19 -45.68 0.11
N ARG A 689 -10.40 -46.73 0.38
CA ARG A 689 -10.41 -47.99 -0.40
C ARG A 689 -10.92 -49.18 0.38
N CYS A 690 -10.88 -49.13 1.71
CA CYS A 690 -11.45 -50.17 2.56
C CYS A 690 -11.85 -49.61 3.91
N THR A 691 -12.74 -50.31 4.63
CA THR A 691 -12.90 -50.05 6.06
C THR A 691 -11.62 -50.39 6.80
N LEU A 692 -11.20 -49.51 7.72
CA LEU A 692 -9.99 -49.75 8.52
C LEU A 692 -10.18 -51.02 9.38
N PRO A 693 -9.27 -52.02 9.29
CA PRO A 693 -9.36 -53.25 10.07
C PRO A 693 -9.46 -52.95 11.58
N SER A 694 -10.24 -53.75 12.30
CA SER A 694 -10.40 -53.62 13.75
C SER A 694 -9.05 -53.66 14.46
N ILE A 695 -8.66 -52.53 15.04
CA ILE A 695 -7.47 -52.38 15.88
C ILE A 695 -7.75 -53.17 17.16
N ASN A 696 -7.10 -54.32 17.29
CA ASN A 696 -7.33 -55.40 18.26
C ASN A 696 -8.66 -56.17 18.14
N GLN A 697 -8.57 -57.49 18.32
CA GLN A 697 -9.60 -58.51 18.07
C GLN A 697 -10.93 -58.36 18.85
N ASN A 698 -11.20 -57.23 19.53
CA ASN A 698 -12.40 -57.03 20.34
C ASN A 698 -13.02 -55.61 20.29
N SER A 699 -12.62 -54.69 19.40
CA SER A 699 -13.30 -53.38 19.33
C SER A 699 -13.40 -52.81 17.92
N SER A 700 -14.59 -52.30 17.63
CA SER A 700 -14.98 -51.54 16.43
C SER A 700 -14.08 -50.31 16.21
N THR A 701 -14.31 -49.60 15.11
CA THR A 701 -13.78 -48.27 14.74
C THR A 701 -13.69 -47.26 15.92
N GLY A 702 -14.40 -47.51 17.02
CA GLY A 702 -14.30 -46.81 18.30
C GLY A 702 -12.91 -46.78 18.94
N ALA A 703 -12.02 -47.74 18.67
CA ALA A 703 -10.63 -47.72 19.18
C ALA A 703 -9.80 -46.57 18.57
N LEU A 704 -9.92 -46.35 17.25
CA LEU A 704 -9.26 -45.24 16.55
C LEU A 704 -9.76 -43.88 17.05
N LEU A 705 -11.08 -43.75 17.18
CA LEU A 705 -11.73 -42.55 17.72
C LEU A 705 -11.32 -42.28 19.18
N THR A 706 -11.09 -43.33 19.97
CA THR A 706 -10.68 -43.21 21.37
C THR A 706 -9.21 -42.86 21.50
N ILE A 707 -8.33 -43.44 20.70
CA ILE A 707 -6.90 -43.06 20.62
C ILE A 707 -6.75 -41.61 20.15
N LEU A 708 -7.51 -41.22 19.12
CA LEU A 708 -7.56 -39.85 18.63
C LEU A 708 -8.05 -38.89 19.70
N HIS A 709 -9.12 -39.26 20.40
CA HIS A 709 -9.65 -38.50 21.50
C HIS A 709 -8.60 -38.33 22.62
N GLU A 710 -7.97 -39.40 23.09
CA GLU A 710 -6.95 -39.34 24.15
C GLU A 710 -5.74 -38.49 23.75
N LYS A 711 -5.26 -38.63 22.51
CA LYS A 711 -4.14 -37.84 21.99
C LYS A 711 -4.50 -36.36 21.84
N LEU A 712 -5.67 -36.05 21.30
CA LEU A 712 -6.12 -34.67 21.13
C LEU A 712 -6.38 -34.00 22.47
N THR A 713 -7.00 -34.71 23.42
CA THR A 713 -7.17 -34.23 24.79
C THR A 713 -5.81 -33.94 25.43
N LYS A 714 -4.80 -34.80 25.22
CA LYS A 714 -3.43 -34.55 25.70
C LYS A 714 -2.79 -33.33 25.03
N LEU A 715 -2.80 -33.26 23.70
CA LEU A 715 -2.20 -32.16 22.92
C LEU A 715 -2.86 -30.80 23.18
N LEU A 716 -4.16 -30.78 23.44
CA LEU A 716 -4.92 -29.57 23.76
C LEU A 716 -4.82 -29.20 25.25
N SER A 717 -4.50 -30.15 26.14
CA SER A 717 -4.27 -29.92 27.57
C SER A 717 -2.88 -29.40 27.92
N GLU A 718 -1.90 -29.58 27.02
CA GLU A 718 -0.55 -29.03 27.14
C GLU A 718 -0.61 -27.50 26.95
N ASN A 719 -0.93 -26.80 28.04
CA ASN A 719 -0.90 -25.34 28.15
C ASN A 719 0.53 -24.83 27.97
N ASP A 720 0.99 -24.58 26.74
CA ASP A 720 2.20 -23.78 26.53
C ASP A 720 2.13 -22.91 25.26
N THR A 721 1.56 -21.71 25.45
CA THR A 721 2.02 -20.36 25.03
C THR A 721 2.80 -20.10 23.73
N LYS A 722 2.81 -20.99 22.72
CA LYS A 722 3.40 -20.70 21.40
C LYS A 722 2.35 -20.78 20.29
N ALA A 723 2.18 -19.70 19.54
CA ALA A 723 1.30 -19.62 18.37
C ALA A 723 1.53 -20.76 17.36
N ILE A 724 2.77 -21.25 17.25
CA ILE A 724 3.15 -22.37 16.37
C ILE A 724 2.52 -23.70 16.85
N GLN A 725 2.47 -23.97 18.15
CA GLN A 725 1.82 -25.18 18.69
C GLN A 725 0.30 -25.13 18.48
N LYS A 726 -0.33 -23.97 18.64
CA LYS A 726 -1.78 -23.79 18.35
C LYS A 726 -2.11 -24.14 16.89
N ILE A 727 -1.32 -23.63 15.93
CA ILE A 727 -1.48 -23.93 14.49
C ILE A 727 -1.34 -25.44 14.22
N LEU A 728 -0.32 -26.08 14.81
CA LEU A 728 -0.07 -27.51 14.59
C LEU A 728 -1.16 -28.41 15.20
N VAL A 729 -1.79 -28.00 16.30
CA VAL A 729 -2.90 -28.74 16.90
C VAL A 729 -4.18 -28.59 16.08
N GLU A 730 -4.45 -27.39 15.54
CA GLU A 730 -5.52 -27.18 14.57
C GLU A 730 -5.32 -28.07 13.32
N ASP A 731 -4.09 -28.18 12.81
CA ASP A 731 -3.80 -29.01 11.64
C ASP A 731 -4.16 -30.49 11.85
N VAL A 732 -3.91 -31.04 13.04
CA VAL A 732 -4.30 -32.40 13.41
C VAL A 732 -5.82 -32.54 13.50
N LEU A 733 -6.52 -31.57 14.09
CA LEU A 733 -7.98 -31.59 14.27
C LEU A 733 -8.72 -31.64 12.93
N PHE A 734 -8.30 -30.80 11.99
CA PHE A 734 -8.88 -30.75 10.64
C PHE A 734 -8.50 -31.98 9.80
N ALA A 735 -7.26 -32.47 9.88
CA ALA A 735 -6.86 -33.71 9.19
C ALA A 735 -7.66 -34.92 9.70
N ALA A 736 -7.92 -34.97 11.01
CA ALA A 736 -8.81 -35.97 11.59
C ALA A 736 -10.25 -35.82 11.10
N GLY A 737 -10.78 -34.59 10.98
CA GLY A 737 -12.10 -34.33 10.40
C GLY A 737 -12.24 -34.81 8.95
N GLU A 738 -11.20 -34.60 8.13
CA GLU A 738 -11.17 -35.10 6.74
C GLU A 738 -11.08 -36.63 6.69
N ALA A 739 -10.20 -37.24 7.49
CA ALA A 739 -10.10 -38.69 7.59
C ALA A 739 -11.44 -39.32 8.02
N LEU A 740 -12.14 -38.72 8.99
CA LEU A 740 -13.49 -39.16 9.40
C LEU A 740 -14.50 -39.04 8.26
N SER A 741 -14.40 -37.99 7.43
CA SER A 741 -15.27 -37.81 6.27
C SER A 741 -15.00 -38.87 5.19
N PHE A 742 -13.73 -39.24 4.97
CA PHE A 742 -13.39 -40.37 4.08
C PHE A 742 -13.92 -41.71 4.61
N ILE A 743 -13.83 -41.95 5.93
CA ILE A 743 -14.39 -43.15 6.57
C ILE A 743 -15.92 -43.16 6.50
N TRP A 744 -16.56 -41.99 6.62
CA TRP A 744 -18.02 -41.85 6.51
C TRP A 744 -18.55 -42.26 5.13
N GLY A 745 -17.77 -42.03 4.08
CA GLY A 745 -18.12 -42.35 2.69
C GLY A 745 -18.97 -41.28 2.01
N GLU A 746 -19.15 -41.44 0.68
CA GLU A 746 -19.90 -40.51 -0.20
C GLU A 746 -19.42 -39.04 -0.19
N VAL A 747 -18.10 -38.83 -0.06
CA VAL A 747 -17.48 -37.51 -0.24
C VAL A 747 -17.59 -37.03 -1.71
N PRO A 748 -17.61 -35.71 -1.98
CA PRO A 748 -17.88 -35.16 -3.32
C PRO A 748 -16.74 -35.34 -4.34
N VAL A 749 -15.72 -36.14 -4.01
CA VAL A 749 -14.52 -36.38 -4.80
C VAL A 749 -14.23 -37.88 -4.81
N THR A 750 -13.88 -38.45 -5.97
CA THR A 750 -13.58 -39.89 -6.05
C THR A 750 -12.24 -40.21 -5.37
N ALA A 751 -12.09 -41.45 -4.88
CA ALA A 751 -10.83 -41.92 -4.31
C ALA A 751 -9.66 -41.81 -5.31
N ASP A 752 -9.91 -41.99 -6.61
CA ASP A 752 -8.91 -41.82 -7.66
C ASP A 752 -8.45 -40.36 -7.77
N VAL A 753 -9.36 -39.39 -7.72
CA VAL A 753 -8.98 -37.97 -7.75
C VAL A 753 -8.15 -37.60 -6.52
N ILE A 754 -8.49 -38.10 -5.33
CA ILE A 754 -7.73 -37.82 -4.10
C ILE A 754 -6.31 -38.42 -4.16
N LEU A 755 -6.19 -39.66 -4.63
CA LEU A 755 -4.94 -40.42 -4.56
C LEU A 755 -4.03 -40.23 -5.78
N GLU A 756 -4.58 -39.86 -6.94
CA GLU A 756 -3.88 -39.85 -8.23
C GLU A 756 -3.80 -38.45 -8.88
N SER A 757 -4.20 -37.39 -8.18
CA SER A 757 -4.03 -35.99 -8.64
C SER A 757 -3.32 -35.14 -7.58
N ASN A 758 -3.07 -33.85 -7.86
CA ASN A 758 -2.61 -32.89 -6.85
C ASN A 758 -3.68 -32.46 -5.84
N PHE A 759 -4.68 -33.32 -5.57
CA PHE A 759 -5.61 -33.10 -4.49
C PHE A 759 -4.84 -32.83 -3.18
N VAL A 760 -5.20 -31.73 -2.52
CA VAL A 760 -4.53 -31.28 -1.28
C VAL A 760 -5.41 -31.57 -0.07
N SER A 761 -6.70 -31.21 -0.14
CA SER A 761 -7.65 -31.37 0.96
C SER A 761 -9.09 -31.19 0.44
N LEU A 762 -10.08 -31.75 1.14
CA LEU A 762 -11.51 -31.55 0.86
C LEU A 762 -11.90 -30.07 0.97
N SER A 763 -11.20 -29.38 1.87
CA SER A 763 -11.38 -27.97 2.15
C SER A 763 -11.03 -27.05 0.95
N GLN A 764 -10.06 -27.44 0.12
CA GLN A 764 -9.71 -26.69 -1.10
C GLN A 764 -10.55 -27.09 -2.32
N ALA A 765 -11.13 -28.30 -2.32
CA ALA A 765 -11.94 -28.82 -3.42
C ALA A 765 -13.42 -28.36 -3.39
N THR A 766 -13.88 -27.76 -2.29
CA THR A 766 -15.32 -27.58 -2.03
C THR A 766 -15.89 -26.25 -2.57
N ASN A 767 -16.37 -26.28 -3.82
CA ASN A 767 -17.40 -25.35 -4.33
C ASN A 767 -18.84 -25.82 -4.00
N TYR A 768 -18.98 -26.79 -3.10
CA TYR A 768 -20.14 -27.67 -2.94
C TYR A 768 -21.47 -27.00 -2.55
N LEU A 769 -21.42 -25.94 -1.75
CA LEU A 769 -22.64 -25.22 -1.30
C LEU A 769 -23.23 -24.31 -2.38
N THR A 770 -22.57 -24.14 -3.53
CA THR A 770 -22.89 -23.03 -4.46
C THR A 770 -22.75 -23.34 -5.95
N SER A 771 -22.34 -24.55 -6.35
CA SER A 771 -22.40 -24.96 -7.75
C SER A 771 -23.49 -26.02 -7.95
N ASP A 772 -24.31 -25.82 -8.97
CA ASP A 772 -25.06 -26.85 -9.70
C ASP A 772 -24.11 -27.83 -10.43
N ALA A 773 -22.91 -28.07 -9.88
CA ALA A 773 -22.07 -29.15 -10.36
C ALA A 773 -22.90 -30.43 -10.15
N PRO A 774 -23.21 -31.17 -11.23
CA PRO A 774 -23.86 -32.44 -11.11
C PRO A 774 -23.11 -33.23 -10.05
N LEU A 775 -23.82 -33.86 -9.11
CA LEU A 775 -23.30 -35.10 -8.54
C LEU A 775 -22.74 -35.84 -9.73
N VAL A 776 -21.43 -36.06 -9.79
CA VAL A 776 -20.87 -36.95 -10.81
C VAL A 776 -21.72 -38.19 -10.66
N SER A 777 -22.58 -38.42 -11.66
CA SER A 777 -23.56 -39.48 -11.58
C SER A 777 -22.74 -40.71 -11.28
N SER A 778 -23.05 -41.35 -10.17
CA SER A 778 -22.56 -42.66 -9.75
C SER A 778 -23.04 -43.72 -10.74
N ASN A 779 -22.75 -43.51 -12.01
CA ASN A 779 -22.88 -44.48 -13.06
C ASN A 779 -21.50 -45.13 -13.19
N SER A 780 -21.48 -46.41 -12.80
CA SER A 780 -20.41 -47.41 -12.97
C SER A 780 -19.23 -47.39 -12.01
N TYR A 781 -19.49 -47.51 -10.70
CA TYR A 781 -18.64 -48.40 -9.90
C TYR A 781 -19.52 -49.45 -9.25
N GLU A 782 -19.13 -50.71 -9.46
CA GLU A 782 -19.73 -51.90 -8.88
C GLU A 782 -19.96 -51.68 -7.38
N ARG A 783 -21.22 -51.82 -6.94
CA ARG A 783 -21.58 -51.90 -5.53
C ARG A 783 -20.79 -53.06 -4.91
N SER A 784 -19.69 -52.72 -4.26
CA SER A 784 -18.87 -53.61 -3.45
C SER A 784 -19.58 -53.92 -2.12
N ASP A 785 -19.31 -55.10 -1.56
CA ASP A 785 -19.82 -55.70 -0.30
C ASP A 785 -19.52 -54.88 0.99
N CYS A 786 -19.47 -53.54 0.94
CA CYS A 786 -18.89 -52.66 1.98
C CYS A 786 -19.88 -51.70 2.68
N GLU A 787 -21.15 -51.62 2.28
CA GLU A 787 -22.12 -50.64 2.85
C GLU A 787 -22.43 -50.90 4.34
N GLU A 788 -22.49 -52.17 4.75
CA GLU A 788 -22.78 -52.57 6.13
C GLU A 788 -21.67 -52.12 7.11
N ALA A 789 -20.41 -52.18 6.66
CA ALA A 789 -19.26 -51.76 7.45
C ALA A 789 -19.17 -50.23 7.56
N HIS A 790 -19.52 -49.48 6.51
CA HIS A 790 -19.67 -48.02 6.59
C HIS A 790 -20.83 -47.61 7.50
N ALA A 791 -21.96 -48.33 7.47
CA ALA A 791 -23.09 -48.06 8.37
C ALA A 791 -22.70 -48.18 9.86
N MET A 792 -21.97 -49.24 10.23
CA MET A 792 -21.44 -49.40 11.60
C MET A 792 -20.47 -48.28 11.99
N ALA A 793 -19.58 -47.87 11.08
CA ALA A 793 -18.65 -46.77 11.35
C ALA A 793 -19.39 -45.44 11.57
N ARG A 794 -20.44 -45.15 10.79
CA ARG A 794 -21.27 -43.95 10.94
C ARG A 794 -21.96 -43.89 12.31
N GLU A 795 -22.53 -44.99 12.77
CA GLU A 795 -23.18 -45.05 14.10
C GLU A 795 -22.21 -44.76 15.24
N GLU A 796 -21.01 -45.34 15.19
CA GLU A 796 -19.99 -45.13 16.22
C GLU A 796 -19.48 -43.68 16.22
N ILE A 797 -19.28 -43.08 15.04
CA ILE A 797 -18.90 -41.66 14.90
C ILE A 797 -19.98 -40.75 15.50
N ILE A 798 -21.25 -40.97 15.15
CA ILE A 798 -22.39 -40.19 15.69
C ILE A 798 -22.42 -40.30 17.22
N LYS A 799 -22.34 -41.53 17.73
CA LYS A 799 -22.34 -41.80 19.18
C LYS A 799 -21.21 -41.06 19.89
N LYS A 800 -19.98 -41.17 19.39
CA LYS A 800 -18.82 -40.49 20.00
C LYS A 800 -18.97 -38.97 19.98
N LEU A 801 -19.42 -38.39 18.86
CA LEU A 801 -19.60 -36.94 18.74
C LEU A 801 -20.64 -36.40 19.73
N PHE A 802 -21.86 -36.96 19.70
CA PHE A 802 -22.98 -36.42 20.46
C PHE A 802 -23.04 -36.88 21.92
N GLU A 803 -22.49 -38.05 22.28
CA GLU A 803 -22.51 -38.54 23.66
C GLU A 803 -21.23 -38.22 24.44
N THR A 804 -20.08 -38.08 23.77
CA THR A 804 -18.78 -37.89 24.44
C THR A 804 -18.17 -36.50 24.22
N LEU A 805 -18.11 -36.01 22.97
CA LEU A 805 -17.26 -34.85 22.63
C LEU A 805 -17.97 -33.50 22.79
N ILE A 806 -19.11 -33.32 22.11
CA ILE A 806 -19.77 -32.00 21.98
C ILE A 806 -20.23 -31.42 23.31
N PHE A 807 -20.67 -32.27 24.24
CA PHE A 807 -21.17 -31.86 25.56
C PHE A 807 -20.19 -32.16 26.70
N SER A 808 -18.91 -32.39 26.39
CA SER A 808 -17.89 -32.64 27.42
C SER A 808 -17.70 -31.43 28.34
N SER A 809 -17.33 -31.67 29.60
CA SER A 809 -16.89 -30.62 30.52
C SER A 809 -15.55 -30.00 30.10
N ARG A 810 -14.75 -30.71 29.32
CA ARG A 810 -13.43 -30.27 28.84
C ARG A 810 -13.53 -29.46 27.56
N LYS A 811 -12.93 -28.26 27.53
CA LYS A 811 -12.99 -27.34 26.38
C LYS A 811 -12.30 -27.91 25.13
N GLU A 812 -11.29 -28.74 25.35
CA GLU A 812 -10.48 -29.41 24.34
C GLU A 812 -11.30 -30.44 23.55
N GLU A 813 -12.08 -31.24 24.28
CA GLU A 813 -12.93 -32.28 23.71
C GLU A 813 -14.10 -31.66 22.94
N ARG A 814 -14.67 -30.57 23.45
CA ARG A 814 -15.68 -29.79 22.72
C ARG A 814 -15.14 -29.18 21.45
N CYS A 815 -13.92 -28.62 21.47
CA CYS A 815 -13.26 -28.09 20.29
C CYS A 815 -13.06 -29.17 19.21
N ALA A 816 -12.51 -30.33 19.59
CA ALA A 816 -12.33 -31.45 18.66
C ALA A 816 -13.66 -31.96 18.09
N GLY A 817 -14.67 -32.14 18.95
CA GLY A 817 -16.01 -32.52 18.52
C GLY A 817 -16.62 -31.53 17.53
N THR A 818 -16.41 -30.24 17.76
CA THR A 818 -16.92 -29.17 16.88
C THR A 818 -16.27 -29.21 15.50
N VAL A 819 -14.93 -29.29 15.43
CA VAL A 819 -14.19 -29.37 14.17
C VAL A 819 -14.67 -30.58 13.34
N TRP A 820 -14.82 -31.73 13.99
CA TRP A 820 -15.23 -32.96 13.32
C TRP A 820 -16.69 -32.94 12.88
N LEU A 821 -17.59 -32.42 13.72
CA LEU A 821 -19.00 -32.28 13.38
C LEU A 821 -19.19 -31.34 12.18
N VAL A 822 -18.50 -30.20 12.15
CA VAL A 822 -18.55 -29.25 11.04
C VAL A 822 -17.94 -29.86 9.78
N SER A 823 -16.82 -30.58 9.88
CA SER A 823 -16.19 -31.28 8.75
C SER A 823 -17.14 -32.31 8.11
N LEU A 824 -17.77 -33.15 8.92
CA LEU A 824 -18.76 -34.13 8.45
C LEU A 824 -19.98 -33.46 7.83
N THR A 825 -20.51 -32.41 8.48
CA THR A 825 -21.67 -31.67 7.96
C THR A 825 -21.35 -31.03 6.62
N MET A 826 -20.14 -30.51 6.46
CA MET A 826 -19.73 -29.87 5.21
C MET A 826 -19.48 -30.87 4.08
N TYR A 827 -18.68 -31.91 4.33
CA TYR A 827 -18.20 -32.81 3.29
C TYR A 827 -19.17 -33.96 3.00
N CYS A 828 -19.99 -34.35 3.97
CA CYS A 828 -20.97 -35.44 3.86
C CYS A 828 -22.42 -34.93 3.97
N GLY A 829 -22.65 -33.62 3.83
CA GLY A 829 -23.94 -32.96 4.11
C GLY A 829 -25.14 -33.44 3.30
N ARG A 830 -24.95 -33.93 2.07
CA ARG A 830 -26.04 -34.51 1.25
C ARG A 830 -26.36 -35.96 1.57
N HIS A 831 -25.56 -36.62 2.42
CA HIS A 831 -25.83 -37.99 2.84
C HIS A 831 -27.15 -38.03 3.64
N PRO A 832 -28.09 -38.96 3.35
CA PRO A 832 -29.41 -39.00 4.00
C PRO A 832 -29.33 -38.96 5.54
N LYS A 833 -28.35 -39.65 6.12
CA LYS A 833 -28.15 -39.68 7.58
C LYS A 833 -27.76 -38.33 8.18
N ILE A 834 -27.01 -37.49 7.47
CA ILE A 834 -26.65 -36.14 7.95
C ILE A 834 -27.86 -35.21 7.83
N LEU A 835 -28.62 -35.31 6.74
CA LEU A 835 -29.86 -34.54 6.53
C LEU A 835 -30.90 -34.81 7.66
N GLU A 836 -31.03 -36.06 8.10
CA GLU A 836 -31.86 -36.42 9.27
C GLU A 836 -31.39 -35.77 10.58
N LEU A 837 -30.08 -35.55 10.73
CA LEU A 837 -29.47 -35.04 11.95
C LEU A 837 -29.39 -33.51 12.01
N LEU A 838 -29.73 -32.77 10.95
CA LEU A 838 -29.61 -31.30 10.90
C LEU A 838 -30.19 -30.57 12.13
N PRO A 839 -31.38 -30.90 12.65
CA PRO A 839 -31.88 -30.27 13.88
C PRO A 839 -31.01 -30.52 15.11
N GLN A 840 -30.50 -31.75 15.26
CA GLN A 840 -29.63 -32.13 16.38
C GLN A 840 -28.25 -31.50 16.26
N ILE A 841 -27.72 -31.42 15.04
CA ILE A 841 -26.47 -30.71 14.73
C ILE A 841 -26.63 -29.23 15.08
N GLN A 842 -27.75 -28.60 14.70
CA GLN A 842 -28.00 -27.21 15.04
C GLN A 842 -28.08 -26.98 16.56
N GLU A 843 -28.77 -27.86 17.30
CA GLU A 843 -28.85 -27.77 18.76
C GLU A 843 -27.45 -27.84 19.40
N ALA A 844 -26.61 -28.77 18.95
CA ALA A 844 -25.23 -28.90 19.36
C ALA A 844 -24.41 -27.63 19.07
N LEU A 845 -24.45 -27.10 17.85
CA LEU A 845 -23.70 -25.90 17.47
C LEU A 845 -24.21 -24.64 18.19
N SER A 846 -25.52 -24.54 18.43
CA SER A 846 -26.12 -23.45 19.20
C SER A 846 -25.59 -23.40 20.64
N HIS A 847 -25.37 -24.58 21.25
CA HIS A 847 -24.75 -24.68 22.57
C HIS A 847 -23.30 -24.16 22.57
N LEU A 848 -22.57 -24.38 21.48
CA LEU A 848 -21.16 -24.05 21.32
C LEU A 848 -20.91 -22.57 20.92
N LEU A 849 -21.95 -21.83 20.52
CA LEU A 849 -21.85 -20.38 20.26
C LEU A 849 -21.42 -19.57 21.49
N GLY A 850 -21.60 -20.09 22.70
CA GLY A 850 -21.18 -19.46 23.95
C GLY A 850 -19.88 -20.02 24.54
N ASP A 851 -19.16 -20.88 23.79
CA ASP A 851 -17.95 -21.54 24.30
C ASP A 851 -16.79 -20.54 24.49
N PRO A 852 -15.98 -20.67 25.56
CA PRO A 852 -14.81 -19.80 25.78
C PRO A 852 -13.69 -19.99 24.75
N ASN A 853 -13.67 -21.08 23.99
CA ASN A 853 -12.70 -21.30 22.92
C ASN A 853 -13.13 -20.60 21.62
N GLU A 854 -12.32 -19.65 21.16
CA GLU A 854 -12.60 -18.87 19.94
C GLU A 854 -12.78 -19.73 18.68
N LEU A 855 -11.96 -20.78 18.49
CA LEU A 855 -12.06 -21.68 17.34
C LEU A 855 -13.38 -22.46 17.38
N THR A 856 -13.75 -22.99 18.55
CA THR A 856 -15.04 -23.66 18.77
C THR A 856 -16.20 -22.74 18.40
N GLN A 857 -16.18 -21.50 18.89
CA GLN A 857 -17.24 -20.53 18.66
C GLN A 857 -17.34 -20.12 17.17
N ASP A 858 -16.21 -19.90 16.51
CA ASP A 858 -16.15 -19.53 15.10
C ASP A 858 -16.68 -20.67 14.22
N LEU A 859 -16.21 -21.90 14.46
CA LEU A 859 -16.68 -23.09 13.75
C LEU A 859 -18.14 -23.42 14.04
N ALA A 860 -18.60 -23.20 15.27
CA ALA A 860 -20.00 -23.37 15.62
C ALA A 860 -20.89 -22.44 14.78
N SER A 861 -20.53 -21.16 14.70
CA SER A 861 -21.25 -20.19 13.85
C SER A 861 -21.20 -20.57 12.37
N GLN A 862 -20.05 -21.02 11.86
CA GLN A 862 -19.93 -21.43 10.46
C GLN A 862 -20.78 -22.67 10.16
N GLY A 863 -20.74 -23.65 11.07
CA GLY A 863 -21.54 -24.87 10.97
C GLY A 863 -23.04 -24.58 10.97
N MET A 864 -23.52 -23.58 11.72
CA MET A 864 -24.93 -23.18 11.70
C MET A 864 -25.40 -22.77 10.30
N SER A 865 -24.58 -21.99 9.59
CA SER A 865 -24.89 -21.55 8.22
C SER A 865 -24.87 -22.71 7.23
N ILE A 866 -23.94 -23.66 7.38
CA ILE A 866 -23.89 -24.88 6.55
C ILE A 866 -25.15 -25.72 6.78
N VAL A 867 -25.55 -25.92 8.04
CA VAL A 867 -26.78 -26.64 8.41
C VAL A 867 -28.01 -25.97 7.80
N TYR A 868 -28.09 -24.65 7.87
CA TYR A 868 -29.18 -23.90 7.26
C TYR A 868 -29.23 -24.11 5.75
N GLU A 869 -28.10 -24.02 5.03
CA GLU A 869 -28.10 -24.18 3.57
C GLU A 869 -28.39 -25.61 3.09
N LEU A 870 -28.09 -26.63 3.89
CA LEU A 870 -28.44 -28.03 3.59
C LEU A 870 -29.93 -28.33 3.79
N GLY A 871 -30.64 -27.53 4.59
CA GLY A 871 -32.06 -27.71 4.86
C GLY A 871 -32.95 -27.37 3.67
N ASP A 872 -34.03 -28.13 3.49
CA ASP A 872 -35.13 -27.74 2.60
C ASP A 872 -35.93 -26.57 3.19
N ALA A 873 -36.92 -26.05 2.45
CA ALA A 873 -37.69 -24.88 2.89
C ALA A 873 -38.39 -25.08 4.25
N SER A 874 -38.94 -26.28 4.51
CA SER A 874 -39.61 -26.58 5.78
C SER A 874 -38.61 -26.69 6.93
N MET A 875 -37.45 -27.30 6.68
CA MET A 875 -36.37 -27.45 7.65
C MET A 875 -35.77 -26.08 8.00
N LYS A 876 -35.52 -25.23 7.00
CA LYS A 876 -35.01 -23.86 7.19
C LYS A 876 -35.89 -23.05 8.15
N GLU A 877 -37.21 -23.11 8.01
CA GLU A 877 -38.14 -22.43 8.92
C GLU A 877 -38.04 -22.95 10.37
N GLN A 878 -37.98 -24.27 10.55
CA GLN A 878 -37.82 -24.91 11.87
C GLN A 878 -36.48 -24.52 12.52
N LEU A 879 -35.41 -24.51 11.73
CA LEU A 879 -34.06 -24.14 12.18
C LEU A 879 -34.01 -22.68 12.64
N VAL A 880 -34.58 -21.74 11.89
CA VAL A 880 -34.68 -20.32 12.29
C VAL A 880 -35.42 -20.19 13.61
N HIS A 881 -36.60 -20.81 13.72
CA HIS A 881 -37.41 -20.73 14.94
C HIS A 881 -36.68 -21.31 16.17
N ALA A 882 -35.96 -22.44 16.00
CA ALA A 882 -35.18 -23.05 17.08
C ALA A 882 -34.01 -22.15 17.54
N LEU A 883 -33.31 -21.50 16.61
CA LEU A 883 -32.19 -20.62 16.92
C LEU A 883 -32.65 -19.34 17.63
N VAL A 884 -33.69 -18.68 17.12
CA VAL A 884 -34.27 -17.47 17.74
C VAL A 884 -34.70 -17.75 19.16
N ASN A 885 -35.42 -18.86 19.42
CA ASN A 885 -35.82 -19.25 20.78
C ASN A 885 -34.64 -19.51 21.72
N THR A 886 -33.53 -20.00 21.19
CA THR A 886 -32.31 -20.28 21.96
C THR A 886 -31.57 -18.99 22.33
N LEU A 887 -31.41 -18.05 21.38
CA LEU A 887 -30.71 -16.78 21.61
C LEU A 887 -31.52 -15.79 22.45
N THR A 888 -32.84 -15.78 22.31
CA THR A 888 -33.76 -14.93 23.07
C THR A 888 -34.08 -15.48 24.47
N GLY A 889 -33.70 -16.73 24.77
CA GLY A 889 -33.88 -17.34 26.08
C GLY A 889 -35.30 -17.85 26.36
N ALA A 890 -36.14 -18.01 25.33
CA ALA A 890 -37.51 -18.53 25.45
C ALA A 890 -37.58 -20.06 25.68
N ALA A 891 -36.49 -20.80 25.40
CA ALA A 891 -36.45 -22.26 25.52
C ALA A 891 -36.18 -22.75 26.96
N LYS A 892 -37.02 -23.69 27.46
CA LYS A 892 -36.73 -24.48 28.67
C LYS A 892 -35.68 -25.55 28.36
N LYS A 893 -34.53 -25.52 29.05
CA LYS A 893 -33.40 -26.47 28.84
C LYS A 893 -33.82 -27.92 29.12
N LYS A 894 -33.53 -28.84 28.19
CA LYS A 894 -33.96 -30.27 28.25
C LYS A 894 -32.88 -31.30 28.64
N LYS A 895 -31.63 -30.92 28.91
CA LYS A 895 -30.61 -31.87 29.42
C LYS A 895 -29.80 -31.23 30.55
N ALA A 896 -30.10 -31.65 31.77
CA ALA A 896 -29.24 -31.42 32.92
C ALA A 896 -27.97 -32.28 32.77
N ILE A 897 -26.81 -31.64 32.80
CA ILE A 897 -25.51 -32.32 32.90
C ILE A 897 -25.56 -33.14 34.20
N LYS A 898 -25.38 -34.47 34.11
CA LYS A 898 -25.16 -35.33 35.28
C LYS A 898 -23.83 -34.92 35.90
N LEU A 899 -23.87 -34.14 36.97
CA LEU A 899 -22.70 -33.74 37.75
C LEU A 899 -22.19 -34.93 38.57
N MET A 900 -20.90 -35.25 38.45
CA MET A 900 -20.16 -36.01 39.46
C MET A 900 -19.86 -35.06 40.65
N GLU A 901 -19.84 -35.62 41.86
CA GLU A 901 -20.12 -34.96 43.15
C GLU A 901 -19.21 -33.82 43.65
N ASP A 902 -18.16 -33.39 42.94
CA ASP A 902 -17.18 -32.43 43.51
C ASP A 902 -16.92 -31.16 42.66
N SER A 903 -17.90 -30.65 41.91
CA SER A 903 -17.76 -29.38 41.17
C SER A 903 -18.64 -28.29 41.74
N GLU A 904 -18.03 -27.16 42.10
CA GLU A 904 -18.66 -25.99 42.72
C GLU A 904 -19.93 -25.53 41.98
N ILE A 905 -20.92 -25.15 42.79
CA ILE A 905 -22.27 -24.76 42.43
C ILE A 905 -22.24 -23.50 41.55
N PHE A 906 -22.42 -23.65 40.24
CA PHE A 906 -22.82 -22.52 39.39
C PHE A 906 -24.31 -22.26 39.59
N GLN A 907 -24.64 -21.02 40.00
CA GLN A 907 -26.02 -20.54 40.18
C GLN A 907 -26.87 -20.74 38.91
N GLU A 908 -28.05 -21.33 39.10
CA GLU A 908 -29.15 -21.28 38.13
C GLU A 908 -29.45 -19.82 37.76
N GLY A 909 -29.29 -19.48 36.48
CA GLY A 909 -29.49 -18.13 35.94
C GLY A 909 -28.34 -17.60 35.07
N ALA A 910 -27.20 -18.30 34.99
CA ALA A 910 -26.00 -17.80 34.32
C ALA A 910 -25.93 -18.04 32.79
N ILE A 911 -26.95 -17.63 32.02
CA ILE A 911 -26.71 -17.21 30.64
C ILE A 911 -26.62 -15.69 30.66
N GLY A 912 -25.41 -15.15 30.68
CA GLY A 912 -25.17 -13.73 30.43
C GLY A 912 -24.34 -12.94 31.44
N ASN A 913 -23.86 -13.53 32.53
CA ASN A 913 -23.10 -12.78 33.56
C ASN A 913 -21.62 -13.20 33.73
N ASN A 914 -21.07 -14.05 32.85
CA ASN A 914 -19.60 -14.12 32.78
C ASN A 914 -19.11 -12.90 31.98
N PRO A 915 -18.27 -12.02 32.57
CA PRO A 915 -17.68 -10.88 31.87
C PRO A 915 -16.76 -11.26 30.70
N THR A 916 -16.56 -12.57 30.50
CA THR A 916 -15.59 -13.19 29.59
C THR A 916 -16.23 -13.98 28.44
N GLY A 917 -17.57 -14.02 28.31
CA GLY A 917 -18.27 -14.71 27.22
C GLY A 917 -18.18 -13.94 25.90
N GLY A 918 -17.04 -14.01 25.20
CA GLY A 918 -16.80 -13.38 23.90
C GLY A 918 -17.87 -13.76 22.86
N LYS A 919 -18.24 -12.83 21.98
CA LYS A 919 -19.20 -12.87 20.85
C LYS A 919 -20.65 -13.36 21.07
N LEU A 920 -21.03 -13.96 22.19
CA LEU A 920 -22.44 -14.37 22.39
C LEU A 920 -23.39 -13.16 22.43
N SER A 921 -22.94 -12.03 23.00
CA SER A 921 -23.68 -10.76 22.93
C SER A 921 -23.85 -10.29 21.49
N THR A 922 -22.80 -10.42 20.66
CA THR A 922 -22.85 -10.10 19.23
C THR A 922 -23.94 -10.90 18.52
N TYR A 923 -24.02 -12.22 18.68
CA TYR A 923 -25.03 -13.04 18.01
C TYR A 923 -26.47 -12.69 18.44
N LYS A 924 -26.67 -12.32 19.71
CA LYS A 924 -27.97 -11.82 20.17
C LYS A 924 -28.36 -10.50 19.51
N GLU A 925 -27.39 -9.62 19.28
CA GLU A 925 -27.64 -8.38 18.55
C GLU A 925 -27.88 -8.62 17.05
N LEU A 926 -27.20 -9.59 16.43
CA LEU A 926 -27.51 -9.98 15.04
C LEU A 926 -28.93 -10.56 14.91
N CYS A 927 -29.38 -11.34 15.90
CA CYS A 927 -30.77 -11.80 16.00
C CYS A 927 -31.73 -10.62 16.15
N SER A 928 -31.42 -9.68 17.06
CA SER A 928 -32.24 -8.48 17.28
C SER A 928 -32.33 -7.61 16.02
N LEU A 929 -31.23 -7.51 15.26
CA LEU A 929 -31.19 -6.80 13.97
C LEU A 929 -32.11 -7.47 12.94
N ALA A 930 -32.09 -8.80 12.83
CA ALA A 930 -32.96 -9.57 11.95
C ALA A 930 -34.46 -9.43 12.34
N ASP A 931 -34.75 -9.47 13.64
CA ASP A 931 -36.09 -9.28 14.19
C ASP A 931 -36.60 -7.84 13.95
N GLU A 932 -35.74 -6.82 14.14
CA GLU A 932 -36.08 -5.42 13.86
C GLU A 932 -36.37 -5.17 12.36
N MET A 933 -35.85 -6.02 11.47
CA MET A 933 -36.14 -5.99 10.03
C MET A 933 -37.41 -6.78 9.67
N GLY A 934 -37.99 -7.52 10.62
CA GLY A 934 -39.11 -8.43 10.37
C GLY A 934 -38.75 -9.62 9.48
N GLN A 935 -37.47 -10.01 9.46
CA GLN A 935 -36.90 -11.08 8.63
C GLN A 935 -35.93 -11.92 9.48
N PRO A 936 -36.44 -12.83 10.35
CA PRO A 936 -35.62 -13.59 11.29
C PRO A 936 -34.66 -14.58 10.61
N ASP A 937 -34.93 -14.96 9.36
CA ASP A 937 -34.09 -15.82 8.51
C ASP A 937 -32.75 -15.16 8.14
N LEU A 938 -32.68 -13.82 8.14
CA LEU A 938 -31.44 -13.09 7.86
C LEU A 938 -30.36 -13.27 8.92
N ILE A 939 -30.67 -13.88 10.08
CA ILE A 939 -29.70 -14.13 11.14
C ILE A 939 -28.47 -14.90 10.64
N TYR A 940 -28.66 -15.93 9.81
CA TYR A 940 -27.55 -16.71 9.25
C TYR A 940 -26.67 -15.85 8.33
N LYS A 941 -27.29 -14.97 7.51
CA LYS A 941 -26.57 -14.05 6.62
C LYS A 941 -25.77 -13.01 7.42
N PHE A 942 -26.30 -12.52 8.52
CA PHE A 942 -25.57 -11.62 9.41
C PHE A 942 -24.43 -12.34 10.15
N MET A 943 -24.63 -13.57 10.60
CA MET A 943 -23.59 -14.41 11.18
C MET A 943 -22.43 -14.65 10.19
N ASP A 944 -22.75 -14.89 8.92
CA ASP A 944 -21.77 -15.06 7.85
C ASP A 944 -20.89 -13.81 7.66
N LEU A 945 -21.51 -12.64 7.62
CA LEU A 945 -20.81 -11.38 7.43
C LEU A 945 -20.00 -10.95 8.67
N ALA A 946 -20.52 -11.20 9.88
CA ALA A 946 -19.83 -10.86 11.12
C ALA A 946 -18.52 -11.65 11.28
N ASN A 947 -18.49 -12.91 10.86
CA ASN A 947 -17.35 -13.80 11.01
C ASN A 947 -16.41 -13.86 9.79
N TYR A 948 -16.69 -13.10 8.73
CA TYR A 948 -15.92 -13.15 7.49
C TYR A 948 -14.42 -12.85 7.68
N GLN A 949 -14.06 -11.88 8.52
CA GLN A 949 -12.63 -11.56 8.77
C GLN A 949 -11.93 -12.67 9.56
N ALA A 950 -12.61 -13.28 10.53
CA ALA A 950 -12.07 -14.41 11.29
C ALA A 950 -11.83 -15.63 10.39
N ALA A 951 -12.76 -15.89 9.45
CA ALA A 951 -12.61 -16.93 8.45
C ALA A 951 -11.40 -16.69 7.53
N LEU A 952 -11.16 -15.45 7.06
CA LEU A 952 -10.00 -15.12 6.22
C LEU A 952 -8.66 -15.26 6.94
N ASN A 953 -8.62 -14.99 8.24
CA ASN A 953 -7.39 -15.02 9.04
C ASN A 953 -7.00 -16.45 9.49
N SER A 954 -7.92 -17.41 9.42
CA SER A 954 -7.61 -18.82 9.71
C SER A 954 -7.20 -19.54 8.42
N LYS A 955 -6.02 -20.18 8.44
CA LYS A 955 -5.51 -21.00 7.31
C LYS A 955 -6.52 -22.06 6.84
N ARG A 956 -7.39 -22.55 7.74
CA ARG A 956 -8.44 -23.54 7.44
C ARG A 956 -9.87 -23.05 7.65
N GLY A 957 -10.10 -21.88 8.25
CA GLY A 957 -11.41 -21.20 8.27
C GLY A 957 -11.84 -20.66 6.89
N ALA A 958 -10.89 -20.34 6.02
CA ALA A 958 -11.13 -20.11 4.60
C ALA A 958 -11.50 -21.39 3.84
N ALA A 959 -11.15 -22.54 4.41
CA ALA A 959 -11.20 -23.83 3.75
C ALA A 959 -12.57 -24.52 3.84
N PHE A 960 -13.53 -23.92 4.54
CA PHE A 960 -14.93 -24.30 4.45
C PHE A 960 -15.72 -23.49 3.39
N GLY A 961 -15.03 -22.77 2.48
CA GLY A 961 -15.69 -21.98 1.43
C GLY A 961 -16.48 -20.78 1.95
N PHE A 962 -16.29 -20.41 3.23
CA PHE A 962 -17.08 -19.40 3.94
C PHE A 962 -16.97 -18.00 3.34
N SER A 963 -15.85 -17.70 2.68
CA SER A 963 -15.66 -16.44 1.96
C SER A 963 -16.70 -16.23 0.85
N LYS A 964 -17.15 -17.32 0.21
CA LYS A 964 -18.19 -17.31 -0.83
C LYS A 964 -19.58 -17.16 -0.21
N ILE A 965 -19.85 -17.86 0.90
CA ILE A 965 -21.12 -17.77 1.64
C ILE A 965 -21.34 -16.33 2.13
N ALA A 966 -20.33 -15.72 2.75
CA ALA A 966 -20.39 -14.33 3.19
C ALA A 966 -20.56 -13.34 2.04
N LYS A 967 -19.92 -13.57 0.88
CA LYS A 967 -20.12 -12.74 -0.31
C LYS A 967 -21.57 -12.83 -0.81
N GLN A 968 -22.13 -14.03 -0.90
CA GLN A 968 -23.53 -14.25 -1.27
C GLN A 968 -24.49 -13.64 -0.24
N ALA A 969 -24.15 -13.69 1.05
CA ALA A 969 -24.91 -13.02 2.10
C ALA A 969 -24.95 -11.50 1.87
N GLY A 970 -23.83 -10.88 1.49
CA GLY A 970 -23.78 -9.46 1.14
C GLY A 970 -24.63 -9.11 -0.09
N GLU A 971 -24.64 -9.97 -1.11
CA GLU A 971 -25.49 -9.81 -2.30
C GLU A 971 -26.99 -9.97 -1.97
N ALA A 972 -27.33 -10.94 -1.12
CA ALA A 972 -28.71 -11.19 -0.69
C ALA A 972 -29.29 -10.05 0.17
N LEU A 973 -28.45 -9.25 0.83
CA LEU A 973 -28.88 -8.09 1.62
C LEU A 973 -29.10 -6.81 0.80
N GLN A 974 -28.72 -6.78 -0.48
CA GLN A 974 -28.89 -5.60 -1.35
C GLN A 974 -30.34 -5.04 -1.39
N PRO A 975 -31.40 -5.87 -1.48
CA PRO A 975 -32.78 -5.37 -1.48
C PRO A 975 -33.20 -4.68 -0.18
N TYR A 976 -32.52 -4.98 0.93
CA TYR A 976 -32.87 -4.52 2.26
C TYR A 976 -32.05 -3.32 2.74
N LEU A 977 -31.13 -2.81 1.92
CA LEU A 977 -30.20 -1.74 2.33
C LEU A 977 -30.89 -0.50 2.90
N ASN A 978 -32.03 -0.10 2.32
CA ASN A 978 -32.75 1.08 2.81
C ASN A 978 -33.27 0.93 4.26
N ALA A 979 -33.62 -0.30 4.68
CA ALA A 979 -34.00 -0.60 6.05
C ALA A 979 -32.79 -0.90 6.95
N LEU A 980 -31.75 -1.52 6.38
CA LEU A 980 -30.58 -1.99 7.11
C LEU A 980 -29.60 -0.86 7.46
N ILE A 981 -29.37 0.09 6.55
CA ILE A 981 -28.39 1.18 6.70
C ILE A 981 -28.61 2.01 7.98
N PRO A 982 -29.82 2.51 8.29
CA PRO A 982 -30.07 3.26 9.54
C PRO A 982 -29.65 2.50 10.79
N ARG A 983 -29.97 1.21 10.84
CA ARG A 983 -29.67 0.33 11.97
C ARG A 983 -28.17 0.06 12.09
N LEU A 984 -27.49 -0.25 10.99
CA LEU A 984 -26.04 -0.46 11.00
C LEU A 984 -25.28 0.81 11.37
N VAL A 985 -25.76 1.97 10.94
CA VAL A 985 -25.20 3.25 11.38
C VAL A 985 -25.32 3.40 12.89
N ARG A 986 -26.49 3.13 13.48
CA ARG A 986 -26.67 3.15 14.95
C ARG A 986 -25.74 2.16 15.66
N TYR A 987 -25.70 0.91 15.21
CA TYR A 987 -24.89 -0.15 15.83
C TYR A 987 -23.38 0.09 15.75
N GLN A 988 -22.90 0.87 14.79
CA GLN A 988 -21.50 1.31 14.74
C GLN A 988 -21.10 2.26 15.88
N TYR A 989 -22.07 2.78 16.65
CA TYR A 989 -21.80 3.58 17.86
C TYR A 989 -22.28 2.85 19.13
N ASP A 990 -22.50 1.53 19.07
CA ASP A 990 -22.86 0.74 20.25
C ASP A 990 -21.76 0.82 21.34
N PRO A 991 -22.11 0.94 22.63
CA PRO A 991 -21.13 0.99 23.72
C PRO A 991 -20.28 -0.27 23.89
N ASP A 992 -20.74 -1.44 23.41
CA ASP A 992 -19.96 -2.67 23.40
C ASP A 992 -19.08 -2.74 22.16
N LYS A 993 -17.77 -2.76 22.39
CA LYS A 993 -16.76 -2.73 21.35
C LYS A 993 -16.86 -3.93 20.38
N ASN A 994 -17.25 -5.11 20.87
CA ASN A 994 -17.37 -6.29 20.03
C ASN A 994 -18.53 -6.14 19.03
N ILE A 995 -19.66 -5.57 19.48
CA ILE A 995 -20.81 -5.30 18.61
C ILE A 995 -20.46 -4.22 17.60
N GLN A 996 -19.84 -3.13 18.05
CA GLN A 996 -19.36 -2.06 17.17
C GLN A 996 -18.45 -2.60 16.07
N ASP A 997 -17.44 -3.42 16.42
CA ASP A 997 -16.47 -3.94 15.47
C ASP A 997 -17.10 -4.91 14.47
N SER A 998 -17.99 -5.80 14.92
CA SER A 998 -18.74 -6.69 14.03
C SER A 998 -19.65 -5.92 13.06
N MET A 999 -20.34 -4.88 13.54
CA MET A 999 -21.29 -4.11 12.72
C MET A 999 -20.57 -3.17 11.75
N ALA A 1000 -19.44 -2.58 12.16
CA ALA A 1000 -18.56 -1.84 11.26
C ALA A 1000 -17.96 -2.74 10.17
N HIS A 1001 -17.71 -4.01 10.47
CA HIS A 1001 -17.26 -4.97 9.48
C HIS A 1001 -18.36 -5.32 8.48
N ILE A 1002 -19.57 -5.63 8.95
CA ILE A 1002 -20.74 -5.85 8.08
C ILE A 1002 -20.96 -4.63 7.17
N TRP A 1003 -20.90 -3.42 7.74
CA TRP A 1003 -21.02 -2.17 6.98
C TRP A 1003 -20.00 -2.08 5.83
N LYS A 1004 -18.72 -2.38 6.09
CA LYS A 1004 -17.66 -2.35 5.06
C LYS A 1004 -17.87 -3.38 3.94
N LEU A 1005 -18.49 -4.51 4.24
CA LEU A 1005 -18.73 -5.57 3.26
C LEU A 1005 -19.91 -5.24 2.33
N ILE A 1006 -20.95 -4.57 2.84
CA ILE A 1006 -22.16 -4.27 2.06
C ILE A 1006 -22.16 -2.86 1.44
N VAL A 1007 -21.42 -1.91 2.03
CA VAL A 1007 -21.36 -0.51 1.59
C VAL A 1007 -19.99 -0.19 0.99
N SER A 1008 -19.95 0.01 -0.33
CA SER A 1008 -18.72 0.34 -1.05
C SER A 1008 -18.25 1.79 -0.85
N ASP A 1009 -19.18 2.73 -0.72
CA ASP A 1009 -18.90 4.15 -0.46
C ASP A 1009 -19.74 4.65 0.74
N PRO A 1010 -19.16 4.69 1.95
CA PRO A 1010 -19.87 5.10 3.16
C PRO A 1010 -20.45 6.51 3.10
N LYS A 1011 -19.75 7.46 2.48
CA LYS A 1011 -20.21 8.86 2.44
C LYS A 1011 -21.42 8.98 1.52
N LYS A 1012 -21.33 8.37 0.35
CA LYS A 1012 -22.44 8.34 -0.61
C LYS A 1012 -23.67 7.64 -0.03
N ALA A 1013 -23.50 6.50 0.64
CA ALA A 1013 -24.61 5.78 1.26
C ALA A 1013 -25.30 6.57 2.37
N ILE A 1014 -24.53 7.26 3.23
CA ILE A 1014 -25.10 8.14 4.26
C ILE A 1014 -25.84 9.33 3.62
N ASP A 1015 -25.32 9.89 2.52
CA ASP A 1015 -25.96 11.00 1.80
C ASP A 1015 -27.27 10.58 1.14
N GLU A 1016 -27.31 9.41 0.49
CA GLU A 1016 -28.50 8.87 -0.19
C GLU A 1016 -29.61 8.48 0.80
N HIS A 1017 -29.25 7.96 1.98
CA HIS A 1017 -30.20 7.49 3.00
C HIS A 1017 -30.37 8.45 4.19
N TYR A 1018 -29.88 9.70 4.08
CA TYR A 1018 -29.78 10.65 5.20
C TYR A 1018 -31.08 10.82 5.97
N ASP A 1019 -32.20 11.06 5.28
CA ASP A 1019 -33.51 11.27 5.89
C ASP A 1019 -33.96 10.08 6.75
N VAL A 1020 -33.79 8.86 6.23
CA VAL A 1020 -34.22 7.64 6.91
C VAL A 1020 -33.30 7.33 8.09
N ILE A 1021 -32.00 7.60 7.95
CA ILE A 1021 -31.02 7.48 9.03
C ILE A 1021 -31.38 8.42 10.18
N VAL A 1022 -31.58 9.72 9.90
CA VAL A 1022 -31.88 10.70 10.94
C VAL A 1022 -33.20 10.38 11.64
N GLU A 1023 -34.24 9.98 10.91
CA GLU A 1023 -35.53 9.63 11.54
C GLU A 1023 -35.41 8.39 12.45
N ASP A 1024 -34.66 7.35 12.04
CA ASP A 1024 -34.39 6.19 12.90
C ASP A 1024 -33.65 6.58 14.18
N LEU A 1025 -32.57 7.36 14.06
CA LEU A 1025 -31.78 7.79 15.22
C LEU A 1025 -32.59 8.69 16.16
N LEU A 1026 -33.47 9.54 15.63
CA LEU A 1026 -34.39 10.35 16.44
C LEU A 1026 -35.38 9.47 17.21
N VAL A 1027 -35.96 8.45 16.58
CA VAL A 1027 -36.85 7.48 17.25
C VAL A 1027 -36.09 6.72 18.34
N GLN A 1028 -34.90 6.20 18.00
CA GLN A 1028 -34.08 5.39 18.90
C GLN A 1028 -33.46 6.18 20.05
N SER A 1029 -33.27 7.50 19.88
CA SER A 1029 -32.92 8.41 20.98
C SER A 1029 -33.99 8.47 22.09
N GLY A 1030 -35.22 8.03 21.80
CA GLY A 1030 -36.31 7.87 22.76
C GLY A 1030 -36.53 6.44 23.25
N SER A 1031 -35.65 5.49 22.92
CA SER A 1031 -35.82 4.07 23.27
C SER A 1031 -35.77 3.82 24.79
N ARG A 1032 -36.44 2.76 25.25
CA ARG A 1032 -36.32 2.28 26.64
C ARG A 1032 -34.92 1.80 26.97
N LEU A 1033 -34.18 1.31 25.97
CA LEU A 1033 -32.81 0.82 26.11
C LEU A 1033 -31.84 2.01 26.09
N TRP A 1034 -31.14 2.24 27.21
CA TRP A 1034 -30.17 3.33 27.31
C TRP A 1034 -29.03 3.21 26.29
N ARG A 1035 -28.62 1.98 25.95
CA ARG A 1035 -27.59 1.71 24.93
C ARG A 1035 -27.98 2.28 23.56
N SER A 1036 -29.23 2.07 23.15
CA SER A 1036 -29.75 2.60 21.89
C SER A 1036 -29.79 4.12 21.89
N ARG A 1037 -30.16 4.74 23.03
CA ARG A 1037 -30.16 6.20 23.16
C ARG A 1037 -28.75 6.79 23.06
N GLU A 1038 -27.79 6.19 23.74
CA GLU A 1038 -26.37 6.60 23.70
C GLU A 1038 -25.79 6.53 22.29
N ALA A 1039 -25.91 5.37 21.64
CA ALA A 1039 -25.44 5.14 20.27
C ALA A 1039 -26.09 6.12 19.28
N SER A 1040 -27.39 6.37 19.42
CA SER A 1040 -28.11 7.29 18.55
C SER A 1040 -27.65 8.74 18.69
N CYS A 1041 -27.34 9.19 19.91
CA CYS A 1041 -26.82 10.54 20.15
C CYS A 1041 -25.43 10.73 19.55
N LEU A 1042 -24.55 9.73 19.69
CA LEU A 1042 -23.20 9.76 19.10
C LEU A 1042 -23.26 9.72 17.57
N ALA A 1043 -24.09 8.86 16.99
CA ALA A 1043 -24.29 8.77 15.55
C ALA A 1043 -24.84 10.08 14.97
N LEU A 1044 -25.88 10.65 15.60
CA LEU A 1044 -26.41 11.96 15.20
C LEU A 1044 -25.34 13.05 15.27
N ALA A 1045 -24.49 13.04 16.30
CA ALA A 1045 -23.45 14.06 16.47
C ALA A 1045 -22.42 14.04 15.34
N ASP A 1046 -22.17 12.89 14.74
CA ASP A 1046 -21.23 12.73 13.63
C ASP A 1046 -21.88 13.08 12.29
N ILE A 1047 -23.06 12.53 12.01
CA ILE A 1047 -23.73 12.58 10.69
C ILE A 1047 -24.21 13.99 10.31
N ILE A 1048 -24.52 14.83 11.30
CA ILE A 1048 -24.98 16.20 11.08
C ILE A 1048 -23.84 17.18 10.75
N GLN A 1049 -22.58 16.81 11.01
CA GLN A 1049 -21.46 17.73 10.83
C GLN A 1049 -21.27 18.09 9.35
N GLY A 1050 -21.02 19.37 9.08
CA GLY A 1050 -20.78 19.86 7.72
C GLY A 1050 -22.00 19.95 6.78
N ARG A 1051 -23.20 19.53 7.24
CA ARG A 1051 -24.43 19.50 6.41
C ARG A 1051 -24.99 20.89 6.07
N ARG A 1052 -25.48 21.10 4.86
CA ARG A 1052 -26.12 22.37 4.47
C ARG A 1052 -27.54 22.48 5.01
N TYR A 1053 -28.08 23.70 5.06
CA TYR A 1053 -29.44 23.95 5.52
C TYR A 1053 -30.48 23.08 4.80
N SER A 1054 -30.40 23.00 3.47
CA SER A 1054 -31.30 22.19 2.65
C SER A 1054 -31.36 20.71 3.04
N GLN A 1055 -30.28 20.17 3.62
CA GLN A 1055 -30.20 18.77 4.02
C GLN A 1055 -30.79 18.53 5.42
N VAL A 1056 -30.58 19.46 6.36
CA VAL A 1056 -30.93 19.25 7.80
C VAL A 1056 -32.23 19.94 8.23
N SER A 1057 -32.71 20.93 7.47
CA SER A 1057 -33.83 21.81 7.84
C SER A 1057 -35.08 21.06 8.34
N LYS A 1058 -35.47 19.98 7.65
CA LYS A 1058 -36.61 19.13 7.98
C LYS A 1058 -36.55 18.52 9.39
N HIS A 1059 -35.35 18.24 9.88
CA HIS A 1059 -35.11 17.54 11.15
C HIS A 1059 -34.56 18.45 12.25
N LEU A 1060 -34.12 19.67 11.91
CA LEU A 1060 -33.34 20.54 12.79
C LEU A 1060 -34.01 20.80 14.15
N ARG A 1061 -35.33 21.02 14.17
CA ARG A 1061 -36.09 21.18 15.43
C ARG A 1061 -36.09 19.90 16.25
N LYS A 1062 -36.39 18.75 15.64
CA LYS A 1062 -36.41 17.45 16.32
C LYS A 1062 -35.04 17.11 16.90
N ILE A 1063 -33.96 17.41 16.17
CA ILE A 1063 -32.58 17.22 16.63
C ILE A 1063 -32.31 18.03 17.90
N TRP A 1064 -32.69 19.31 17.93
CA TRP A 1064 -32.56 20.14 19.14
C TRP A 1064 -33.40 19.63 20.31
N THR A 1065 -34.60 19.09 20.05
CA THR A 1065 -35.39 18.41 21.07
C THR A 1065 -34.69 17.17 21.62
N THR A 1066 -34.09 16.36 20.76
CA THR A 1066 -33.29 15.20 21.18
C THR A 1066 -32.06 15.60 22.00
N VAL A 1067 -31.37 16.69 21.64
CA VAL A 1067 -30.23 17.22 22.42
C VAL A 1067 -30.63 17.47 23.87
N PHE A 1068 -31.69 18.25 24.10
CA PHE A 1068 -32.12 18.60 25.45
C PHE A 1068 -32.59 17.38 26.24
N ARG A 1069 -33.32 16.45 25.59
CA ARG A 1069 -33.73 15.19 26.23
C ARG A 1069 -32.55 14.31 26.62
N ALA A 1070 -31.52 14.22 25.77
CA ALA A 1070 -30.33 13.43 26.04
C ALA A 1070 -29.46 14.04 27.15
N MET A 1071 -29.34 15.37 27.20
CA MET A 1071 -28.63 16.09 28.26
C MET A 1071 -29.29 15.93 29.64
N ASP A 1072 -30.60 15.66 29.68
CA ASP A 1072 -31.39 15.38 30.89
C ASP A 1072 -31.66 13.88 31.11
N ASP A 1073 -30.92 12.98 30.43
CA ASP A 1073 -31.14 11.54 30.58
C ASP A 1073 -30.76 11.03 31.97
N ILE A 1074 -31.45 10.00 32.46
CA ILE A 1074 -31.15 9.34 33.74
C ILE A 1074 -29.75 8.69 33.75
N LYS A 1075 -29.29 8.16 32.61
CA LYS A 1075 -27.99 7.48 32.48
C LYS A 1075 -26.89 8.48 32.13
N GLU A 1076 -25.83 8.50 32.93
CA GLU A 1076 -24.69 9.41 32.74
C GLU A 1076 -24.01 9.29 31.37
N THR A 1077 -23.85 8.08 30.84
CA THR A 1077 -23.20 7.87 29.54
C THR A 1077 -24.05 8.44 28.39
N VAL A 1078 -25.38 8.39 28.51
CA VAL A 1078 -26.29 9.04 27.56
C VAL A 1078 -26.19 10.57 27.68
N ARG A 1079 -26.06 11.13 28.89
CA ARG A 1079 -25.82 12.58 29.08
C ARG A 1079 -24.52 13.03 28.42
N ASN A 1080 -23.44 12.27 28.56
CA ASN A 1080 -22.14 12.57 27.92
C ASN A 1080 -22.23 12.52 26.38
N ALA A 1081 -23.00 11.58 25.84
CA ALA A 1081 -23.32 11.52 24.41
C ALA A 1081 -24.20 12.72 23.98
N GLY A 1082 -25.18 13.10 24.80
CA GLY A 1082 -26.02 14.28 24.64
C GLY A 1082 -25.23 15.59 24.61
N ASP A 1083 -24.24 15.75 25.50
CA ASP A 1083 -23.32 16.90 25.48
C ASP A 1083 -22.49 16.96 24.19
N SER A 1084 -22.07 15.81 23.69
CA SER A 1084 -21.34 15.71 22.42
C SER A 1084 -22.21 16.09 21.23
N LEU A 1085 -23.45 15.60 21.21
CA LEU A 1085 -24.47 16.02 20.24
C LEU A 1085 -24.76 17.53 20.36
N CYS A 1086 -24.91 18.07 21.57
CA CYS A 1086 -25.13 19.50 21.80
C CYS A 1086 -24.03 20.36 21.19
N ARG A 1087 -22.75 19.96 21.36
CA ARG A 1087 -21.61 20.67 20.75
C ARG A 1087 -21.67 20.63 19.22
N ALA A 1088 -21.95 19.47 18.64
CA ALA A 1088 -22.03 19.31 17.18
C ALA A 1088 -23.19 20.14 16.59
N VAL A 1089 -24.39 20.05 17.16
CA VAL A 1089 -25.58 20.80 16.71
C VAL A 1089 -25.38 22.30 16.92
N SER A 1090 -24.75 22.72 18.03
CA SER A 1090 -24.42 24.13 18.27
C SER A 1090 -23.47 24.69 17.21
N SER A 1091 -22.40 23.95 16.89
CA SER A 1091 -21.44 24.34 15.84
C SER A 1091 -22.11 24.44 14.47
N LEU A 1092 -22.95 23.45 14.13
CA LEU A 1092 -23.75 23.46 12.92
C LEU A 1092 -24.68 24.68 12.86
N THR A 1093 -25.43 24.94 13.93
CA THR A 1093 -26.38 26.05 14.04
C THR A 1093 -25.68 27.40 13.87
N ILE A 1094 -24.53 27.61 14.53
CA ILE A 1094 -23.75 28.86 14.39
C ILE A 1094 -23.38 29.10 12.93
N ARG A 1095 -22.86 28.08 12.24
CA ARG A 1095 -22.47 28.20 10.82
C ARG A 1095 -23.69 28.45 9.90
N LEU A 1096 -24.80 27.76 10.14
CA LEU A 1096 -26.02 27.93 9.33
C LEU A 1096 -26.65 29.31 9.52
N CYS A 1097 -26.54 29.90 10.71
CA CYS A 1097 -27.03 31.25 10.99
C CYS A 1097 -26.06 32.38 10.60
N ASP A 1098 -24.81 32.07 10.24
CA ASP A 1098 -23.82 33.07 9.83
C ASP A 1098 -24.02 33.47 8.37
N VAL A 1099 -24.45 34.72 8.15
CA VAL A 1099 -24.74 35.28 6.82
C VAL A 1099 -23.49 35.46 5.94
N SER A 1100 -22.28 35.31 6.49
CA SER A 1100 -21.04 35.30 5.72
C SER A 1100 -20.71 33.91 5.15
N LEU A 1101 -21.26 32.84 5.73
CA LEU A 1101 -20.99 31.45 5.36
C LEU A 1101 -22.19 30.75 4.70
N THR A 1102 -23.40 31.27 4.93
CA THR A 1102 -24.66 30.69 4.47
C THR A 1102 -25.52 31.78 3.80
N SER A 1103 -26.37 31.41 2.84
CA SER A 1103 -27.25 32.37 2.17
C SER A 1103 -28.15 33.08 3.18
N THR A 1104 -28.47 34.36 2.95
CA THR A 1104 -29.29 35.14 3.90
C THR A 1104 -30.68 34.51 4.10
N SER A 1105 -31.24 33.89 3.06
CA SER A 1105 -32.52 33.16 3.14
C SER A 1105 -32.42 31.97 4.09
N ASP A 1106 -31.42 31.10 3.89
CA ASP A 1106 -31.24 29.90 4.71
C ASP A 1106 -30.87 30.26 6.17
N ALA A 1107 -30.09 31.32 6.37
CA ALA A 1107 -29.74 31.81 7.71
C ALA A 1107 -30.97 32.33 8.46
N ASN A 1108 -31.87 33.07 7.79
CA ASN A 1108 -33.14 33.51 8.35
C ASN A 1108 -34.03 32.33 8.74
N GLU A 1109 -34.18 31.36 7.83
CA GLU A 1109 -35.01 30.18 8.10
C GLU A 1109 -34.43 29.30 9.22
N THR A 1110 -33.11 29.17 9.29
CA THR A 1110 -32.44 28.49 10.42
C THR A 1110 -32.75 29.21 11.74
N MET A 1111 -32.69 30.55 11.76
CA MET A 1111 -33.00 31.35 12.95
C MET A 1111 -34.45 31.19 13.39
N ASN A 1112 -35.40 31.16 12.43
CA ASN A 1112 -36.82 30.94 12.69
C ASN A 1112 -37.12 29.59 13.35
N ILE A 1113 -36.31 28.57 13.06
CA ILE A 1113 -36.45 27.25 13.66
C ILE A 1113 -35.83 27.20 15.06
N VAL A 1114 -34.59 27.67 15.19
CA VAL A 1114 -33.77 27.38 16.37
C VAL A 1114 -33.94 28.40 17.50
N LEU A 1115 -33.96 29.70 17.19
CA LEU A 1115 -33.93 30.72 18.22
C LEU A 1115 -35.18 30.70 19.12
N PRO A 1116 -36.42 30.61 18.60
CA PRO A 1116 -37.60 30.49 19.46
C PRO A 1116 -37.56 29.27 20.38
N TYR A 1117 -36.97 28.15 19.91
CA TYR A 1117 -36.82 26.95 20.72
C TYR A 1117 -35.79 27.12 21.86
N LEU A 1118 -34.67 27.80 21.58
CA LEU A 1118 -33.67 28.10 22.62
C LEU A 1118 -34.20 29.05 23.69
N LEU A 1119 -35.04 30.02 23.31
CA LEU A 1119 -35.65 30.97 24.25
C LEU A 1119 -36.68 30.30 25.14
N SER A 1120 -37.58 29.50 24.57
CA SER A 1120 -38.68 28.84 25.31
C SER A 1120 -38.25 27.61 26.11
N GLU A 1121 -37.51 26.69 25.51
CA GLU A 1121 -37.17 25.39 26.12
C GLU A 1121 -35.74 25.32 26.66
N GLY A 1122 -34.85 26.20 26.19
CA GLY A 1122 -33.43 26.19 26.52
C GLY A 1122 -33.09 27.07 27.72
N ILE A 1123 -33.24 28.38 27.58
CA ILE A 1123 -32.85 29.37 28.60
C ILE A 1123 -33.74 29.27 29.85
N LEU A 1124 -35.03 28.98 29.66
CA LEU A 1124 -35.98 28.76 30.76
C LEU A 1124 -35.93 27.33 31.32
N SER A 1125 -34.99 26.49 30.87
CA SER A 1125 -34.84 25.12 31.37
C SER A 1125 -34.41 25.09 32.83
N LYS A 1126 -34.99 24.17 33.61
CA LYS A 1126 -34.58 23.89 34.99
C LYS A 1126 -33.27 23.09 35.07
N VAL A 1127 -32.82 22.52 33.94
CA VAL A 1127 -31.60 21.74 33.86
C VAL A 1127 -30.42 22.67 33.60
N SER A 1128 -29.53 22.81 34.58
CA SER A 1128 -28.44 23.81 34.54
C SER A 1128 -27.53 23.67 33.32
N SER A 1129 -27.24 22.45 32.85
CA SER A 1129 -26.41 22.23 31.65
C SER A 1129 -27.10 22.74 30.38
N ILE A 1130 -28.41 22.49 30.21
CA ILE A 1130 -29.22 22.95 29.08
C ILE A 1130 -29.33 24.48 29.07
N GLN A 1131 -29.62 25.07 30.24
CA GLN A 1131 -29.70 26.52 30.39
C GLN A 1131 -28.38 27.20 30.01
N LYS A 1132 -27.25 26.70 30.53
CA LYS A 1132 -25.91 27.24 30.22
C LYS A 1132 -25.56 27.08 28.73
N ALA A 1133 -25.82 25.91 28.14
CA ALA A 1133 -25.55 25.67 26.72
C ALA A 1133 -26.37 26.61 25.82
N SER A 1134 -27.64 26.81 26.16
CA SER A 1134 -28.57 27.68 25.41
C SER A 1134 -28.15 29.15 25.47
N ILE A 1135 -27.82 29.67 26.67
CA ILE A 1135 -27.31 31.05 26.85
C ILE A 1135 -26.00 31.22 26.07
N SER A 1136 -25.07 30.26 26.16
CA SER A 1136 -23.81 30.30 25.42
C SER A 1136 -24.01 30.35 23.91
N LEU A 1137 -24.94 29.55 23.39
CA LEU A 1137 -25.25 29.52 21.97
C LEU A 1137 -25.93 30.82 21.51
N VAL A 1138 -26.93 31.31 22.23
CA VAL A 1138 -27.61 32.58 21.91
C VAL A 1138 -26.63 33.76 21.89
N MET A 1139 -25.70 33.83 22.86
CA MET A 1139 -24.64 34.85 22.84
C MET A 1139 -23.73 34.75 21.60
N LYS A 1140 -23.45 33.54 21.11
CA LYS A 1140 -22.65 33.33 19.88
C LYS A 1140 -23.44 33.71 18.63
N LEU A 1141 -24.72 33.33 18.57
CA LEU A 1141 -25.61 33.70 17.47
C LEU A 1141 -25.79 35.22 17.38
N ALA A 1142 -25.92 35.90 18.52
CA ALA A 1142 -26.03 37.36 18.57
C ALA A 1142 -24.81 38.08 17.96
N LYS A 1143 -23.62 37.47 18.00
CA LYS A 1143 -22.39 38.02 17.42
C LYS A 1143 -22.26 37.77 15.91
N GLY A 1144 -22.78 36.64 15.40
CA GLY A 1144 -22.54 36.17 14.03
C GLY A 1144 -23.73 36.28 13.06
N ALA A 1145 -24.96 36.36 13.56
CA ALA A 1145 -26.15 36.25 12.71
C ALA A 1145 -26.55 37.53 11.96
N GLY A 1146 -25.98 38.68 12.33
CA GLY A 1146 -26.16 39.95 11.62
C GLY A 1146 -27.65 40.31 11.36
N PRO A 1147 -28.07 40.57 10.10
CA PRO A 1147 -29.45 40.89 9.76
C PRO A 1147 -30.48 39.80 10.13
N ALA A 1148 -30.07 38.52 10.18
CA ALA A 1148 -30.99 37.41 10.45
C ALA A 1148 -31.54 37.38 11.87
N LEU A 1149 -30.89 38.08 12.81
CA LEU A 1149 -31.37 38.22 14.17
C LEU A 1149 -32.50 39.25 14.31
N ARG A 1150 -32.59 40.22 13.40
CA ARG A 1150 -33.51 41.38 13.52
C ARG A 1150 -34.97 41.01 13.78
N PRO A 1151 -35.56 40.01 13.11
CA PRO A 1151 -36.96 39.64 13.33
C PRO A 1151 -37.25 39.13 14.75
N HIS A 1152 -36.23 38.62 15.43
CA HIS A 1152 -36.34 37.95 16.74
C HIS A 1152 -35.88 38.82 17.92
N LEU A 1153 -35.43 40.06 17.67
CA LEU A 1153 -34.84 40.91 18.70
C LEU A 1153 -35.81 41.23 19.85
N ALA A 1154 -37.09 41.47 19.54
CA ALA A 1154 -38.09 41.78 20.56
C ALA A 1154 -38.25 40.61 21.55
N GLU A 1155 -38.42 39.39 21.04
CA GLU A 1155 -38.57 38.18 21.84
C GLU A 1155 -37.29 37.84 22.62
N LEU A 1156 -36.13 37.97 21.98
CA LEU A 1156 -34.83 37.75 22.62
C LEU A 1156 -34.60 38.72 23.80
N VAL A 1157 -34.85 40.02 23.60
CA VAL A 1157 -34.65 41.02 24.66
C VAL A 1157 -35.61 40.78 25.83
N CYS A 1158 -36.89 40.51 25.55
CA CYS A 1158 -37.87 40.17 26.59
C CYS A 1158 -37.42 38.94 27.40
N CYS A 1159 -37.06 37.84 26.73
CA CYS A 1159 -36.60 36.62 27.39
C CYS A 1159 -35.33 36.87 28.22
N MET A 1160 -34.34 37.59 27.70
CA MET A 1160 -33.11 37.91 28.45
C MET A 1160 -33.39 38.75 29.70
N LEU A 1161 -34.31 39.72 29.62
CA LEU A 1161 -34.71 40.55 30.77
C LEU A 1161 -35.45 39.74 31.84
N GLU A 1162 -36.37 38.86 31.43
CA GLU A 1162 -37.07 37.94 32.33
C GLU A 1162 -36.12 36.95 33.01
N CYS A 1163 -35.04 36.58 32.33
CA CYS A 1163 -34.05 35.64 32.86
C CYS A 1163 -33.09 36.26 33.87
N LEU A 1164 -32.97 37.59 33.95
CA LEU A 1164 -32.03 38.26 34.87
C LEU A 1164 -32.25 37.84 36.33
N SER A 1165 -33.50 37.77 36.77
CA SER A 1165 -33.84 37.34 38.14
C SER A 1165 -33.61 35.84 38.38
N SER A 1166 -33.67 35.02 37.33
CA SER A 1166 -33.46 33.56 37.43
C SER A 1166 -31.99 33.12 37.34
N LEU A 1167 -31.15 33.97 36.72
CA LEU A 1167 -29.71 33.73 36.50
C LEU A 1167 -28.84 34.41 37.56
N GLU A 1168 -29.44 35.21 38.43
CA GLU A 1168 -28.79 35.85 39.56
C GLU A 1168 -28.30 34.81 40.58
N ASP A 1169 -27.10 35.00 41.12
CA ASP A 1169 -26.53 34.07 42.10
C ASP A 1169 -27.46 34.02 43.32
N GLN A 1170 -27.98 32.84 43.67
CA GLN A 1170 -28.85 32.68 44.85
C GLN A 1170 -28.19 33.19 46.14
N ARG A 1171 -26.85 33.28 46.20
CA ARG A 1171 -26.12 33.90 47.30
C ARG A 1171 -26.36 35.41 47.40
N LEU A 1172 -26.53 36.12 46.27
CA LEU A 1172 -26.85 37.54 46.25
C LEU A 1172 -28.28 37.78 46.74
N ASN A 1173 -29.24 36.96 46.30
CA ASN A 1173 -30.62 36.99 46.81
C ASN A 1173 -30.70 36.69 48.32
N TYR A 1174 -29.85 35.79 48.84
CA TYR A 1174 -29.76 35.50 50.27
C TYR A 1174 -29.14 36.67 51.07
N VAL A 1175 -28.25 37.45 50.47
CA VAL A 1175 -27.64 38.65 51.08
C VAL A 1175 -28.62 39.83 51.08
N GLU A 1176 -29.48 39.96 50.07
CA GLU A 1176 -30.48 41.03 49.97
C GLU A 1176 -31.69 40.82 50.92
N MET A 1177 -32.03 39.56 51.23
CA MET A 1177 -33.09 39.24 52.21
C MET A 1177 -32.66 39.38 53.69
N ARG A 1178 -31.42 39.81 53.96
CA ARG A 1178 -30.86 39.98 55.31
C ARG A 1178 -30.59 41.44 55.60
#